data_AF-A0A2K5YTS1-F1
#
_entry.id   AF-A0A2K5YTS1-F1
#
_cell.length_a   1.000
_cell.length_b   1.000
_cell.length_c   1.000
_cell.angle_alpha   90.00
_cell.angle_beta   90.00
_cell.angle_gamma   90.00
#
_symmetry.space_group_name_H-M   'P 1'
#
loop_
_entity.id
_entity.type
_entity.pdbx_description
1 polymer ?
#
loop_
_entity_poly.entity_id
_entity_poly.type
_entity_poly.pdbx_seq_one_letter_code
_entity_poly.pdbx_strand_id
1 'polypeptide(L)'
;MGNHNENTGEKLHLAQEQLALAGDKIASLERSLSLYRDKYQSSLSNIELLEYQVKMLQGELGGIMGQEPENKGDHSKVRIYTAPCMIQEHQETLKRLSEVWQKVSEQDDLIQELRNKLACSNALVLEREEALIKLQADFASYTATHRYPPSSSEECEDIKKILKHLQEQKDSQCLHVEEYQNLVKDLRMELEVVSEQKKNIMKDMMKLELDLHRLREETSAHIERKDKDIAILQCRLQELQLEFTETQKLALKKDKFLQEKDEMLHELQKKLTQVQNSFLKKEKELEKQQCMATELEMTVKEAKQDKSKKVECEALQAEVQKLKNSLEEAKQQQRLAAQQAAQSKEEAVLAGCHLEDTQRKLQNGLLLDKQKADTIQELQRELQKLQKESSMAEKEQTCNRKRAEELSSELSEALRKLENSDKEKRQLQKTVAEQDMKMNDMLDRIKLIQHQHREQESTKCKLEDDLQEATKLLEDKREQLKKSKDREKLMEEELEALRQEFKKKDKTLKENSRKLEEENENLRAELQCCSTQLESSVNKYNTSQQVIQDLNKEIALQKESLMSLQAQLDKALQKEKHYLQTTITKEAYDALSRKSAACQDDLTQALEKLNHVTSETKSLQRSLTQTQEKKAQLEEEIIAYEERMKKLNMELKKLRGFHQESELEVHAFDKKLEEMSCQVLQWQKQHQNDLKMLAAKEEQLREFQEEMAALKENLLEDDKEPCCLPQRSVPKDTCSLYRENDQIMTSLEQWAKQQKVANEKLGNKLREQVKYIAKLSGEKDREPSRATSPNTTHPSSPSHSHLHNVMVHLQQENKKLKKEIEDKKTKAENTRLCTKALGPSKTESTQRGKVCGALGWKGLPQDGGQRMDLTKYIGMPHCPGSSYC
;
A
#
# COMPACT_ATOMS: atom_id res chain seq x y z
N MET A 1 -64.51 -7.52 -62.02
CA MET A 1 -64.46 -7.01 -60.63
C MET A 1 -63.07 -7.30 -60.11
N GLY A 2 -62.29 -6.27 -59.78
CA GLY A 2 -60.90 -6.39 -59.28
C GLY A 2 -60.68 -5.47 -58.07
N ASN A 3 -59.43 -5.31 -57.65
CA ASN A 3 -58.97 -4.31 -56.65
C ASN A 3 -59.37 -4.60 -55.18
N HIS A 4 -59.64 -5.85 -54.80
CA HIS A 4 -59.80 -6.23 -53.38
C HIS A 4 -58.62 -7.04 -52.79
N ASN A 5 -57.72 -7.57 -53.62
CA ASN A 5 -56.62 -8.43 -53.15
C ASN A 5 -55.26 -7.71 -52.99
N GLU A 6 -55.11 -6.50 -53.56
CA GLU A 6 -53.94 -5.64 -53.35
C GLU A 6 -54.03 -4.92 -52.00
N ASN A 7 -55.23 -4.40 -51.69
CA ASN A 7 -55.55 -3.66 -50.47
C ASN A 7 -55.27 -4.45 -49.16
N THR A 8 -55.43 -5.77 -49.19
CA THR A 8 -55.07 -6.66 -48.07
C THR A 8 -53.56 -6.85 -47.92
N GLY A 9 -52.82 -6.94 -49.03
CA GLY A 9 -51.36 -6.99 -49.02
C GLY A 9 -50.73 -5.69 -48.53
N GLU A 10 -51.22 -4.54 -49.02
CA GLU A 10 -50.80 -3.21 -48.55
C GLU A 10 -51.06 -3.01 -47.06
N LYS A 11 -52.22 -3.42 -46.55
CA LYS A 11 -52.53 -3.38 -45.11
C LYS A 11 -51.63 -4.27 -44.27
N LEU A 12 -51.25 -5.45 -44.76
CA LEU A 12 -50.36 -6.36 -44.05
C LEU A 12 -48.91 -5.82 -44.02
N HIS A 13 -48.44 -5.25 -45.13
CA HIS A 13 -47.15 -4.54 -45.16
C HIS A 13 -47.14 -3.34 -44.19
N LEU A 14 -48.18 -2.50 -44.23
CA LEU A 14 -48.32 -1.36 -43.33
C LEU A 14 -48.38 -1.77 -41.85
N ALA A 15 -49.03 -2.91 -41.54
CA ALA A 15 -49.04 -3.48 -40.19
C ALA A 15 -47.66 -3.99 -39.76
N GLN A 16 -46.89 -4.64 -40.64
CA GLN A 16 -45.50 -5.05 -40.36
C GLN A 16 -44.57 -3.84 -40.18
N GLU A 17 -44.75 -2.78 -40.97
CA GLU A 17 -43.98 -1.54 -40.88
C GLU A 17 -44.30 -0.78 -39.58
N GLN A 18 -45.58 -0.74 -39.15
CA GLN A 18 -45.96 -0.23 -37.84
C GLN A 18 -45.42 -1.10 -36.69
N LEU A 19 -45.37 -2.42 -36.85
CA LEU A 19 -44.77 -3.32 -35.85
C LEU A 19 -43.26 -3.11 -35.72
N ALA A 20 -42.56 -2.90 -36.83
CA ALA A 20 -41.13 -2.57 -36.85
C ALA A 20 -40.86 -1.20 -36.18
N LEU A 21 -41.64 -0.17 -36.53
CA LEU A 21 -41.58 1.15 -35.88
C LEU A 21 -41.90 1.09 -34.38
N ALA A 22 -42.81 0.20 -33.95
CA ALA A 22 -43.07 -0.04 -32.54
C ALA A 22 -41.87 -0.72 -31.85
N GLY A 23 -41.25 -1.72 -32.49
CA GLY A 23 -40.04 -2.38 -32.02
C GLY A 23 -38.85 -1.43 -31.86
N ASP A 24 -38.57 -0.61 -32.87
CA ASP A 24 -37.52 0.43 -32.79
C ASP A 24 -37.79 1.44 -31.68
N LYS A 25 -39.05 1.81 -31.47
CA LYS A 25 -39.47 2.73 -30.40
C LYS A 25 -39.33 2.09 -29.01
N ILE A 26 -39.65 0.81 -28.86
CA ILE A 26 -39.40 0.04 -27.63
C ILE A 26 -37.88 -0.01 -27.36
N ALA A 27 -37.07 -0.42 -28.33
CA ALA A 27 -35.62 -0.46 -28.20
C ALA A 27 -35.01 0.94 -27.93
N SER A 28 -35.62 2.02 -28.43
CA SER A 28 -35.21 3.39 -28.09
C SER A 28 -35.56 3.75 -26.64
N LEU A 29 -36.73 3.34 -26.15
CA LEU A 29 -37.14 3.55 -24.76
C LEU A 29 -36.28 2.73 -23.80
N GLU A 30 -36.00 1.46 -24.09
CA GLU A 30 -35.12 0.59 -23.31
C GLU A 30 -33.71 1.18 -23.17
N ARG A 31 -33.09 1.61 -24.28
CA ARG A 31 -31.79 2.31 -24.23
C ARG A 31 -31.84 3.58 -23.37
N SER A 32 -32.92 4.35 -23.45
CA SER A 32 -33.08 5.54 -22.61
C SER A 32 -33.25 5.20 -21.13
N LEU A 33 -33.97 4.13 -20.80
CA LEU A 33 -34.26 3.68 -19.44
C LEU A 33 -33.01 3.09 -18.79
N SER A 34 -32.21 2.32 -19.52
CA SER A 34 -30.87 1.90 -19.08
C SER A 34 -29.97 3.10 -18.83
N LEU A 35 -29.93 4.09 -19.74
CA LEU A 35 -29.11 5.30 -19.55
C LEU A 35 -29.58 6.16 -18.36
N TYR A 36 -30.88 6.14 -18.02
CA TYR A 36 -31.39 6.71 -16.76
C TYR A 36 -30.97 5.88 -15.53
N ARG A 37 -30.99 4.54 -15.62
CA ARG A 37 -30.52 3.63 -14.57
C ARG A 37 -29.03 3.85 -14.28
N ASP A 38 -28.19 3.94 -15.30
CA ASP A 38 -26.76 4.18 -15.18
C ASP A 38 -26.45 5.54 -14.53
N LYS A 39 -27.20 6.59 -14.91
CA LYS A 39 -27.13 7.91 -14.26
C LYS A 39 -27.56 7.85 -12.80
N TYR A 40 -28.63 7.13 -12.47
CA TYR A 40 -29.09 6.94 -11.09
C TYR A 40 -28.05 6.16 -10.25
N GLN A 41 -27.49 5.08 -10.79
CA GLN A 41 -26.41 4.29 -10.20
C GLN A 41 -25.16 5.15 -9.92
N SER A 42 -24.75 5.99 -10.89
CA SER A 42 -23.64 6.93 -10.74
C SER A 42 -23.94 8.05 -9.75
N SER A 43 -25.21 8.42 -9.58
CA SER A 43 -25.64 9.44 -8.61
C SER A 43 -25.62 8.89 -7.19
N LEU A 44 -26.08 7.65 -7.00
CA LEU A 44 -25.96 6.90 -5.75
C LEU A 44 -24.50 6.77 -5.30
N SER A 45 -23.60 6.29 -6.18
CA SER A 45 -22.18 6.14 -5.84
C SER A 45 -21.50 7.48 -5.51
N ASN A 46 -21.95 8.59 -6.12
CA ASN A 46 -21.48 9.93 -5.77
C ASN A 46 -22.08 10.45 -4.44
N ILE A 47 -23.29 10.02 -4.06
CA ILE A 47 -23.87 10.29 -2.73
C ILE A 47 -23.10 9.51 -1.66
N GLU A 48 -22.84 8.22 -1.86
CA GLU A 48 -22.03 7.37 -0.97
C GLU A 48 -20.63 7.98 -0.71
N LEU A 49 -19.99 8.53 -1.75
CA LEU A 49 -18.72 9.23 -1.64
C LEU A 49 -18.82 10.55 -0.83
N LEU A 50 -19.91 11.30 -1.01
CA LEU A 50 -20.17 12.53 -0.24
C LEU A 50 -20.51 12.22 1.23
N GLU A 51 -21.26 11.16 1.51
CA GLU A 51 -21.51 10.67 2.87
C GLU A 51 -20.20 10.24 3.56
N TYR A 52 -19.30 9.55 2.84
CA TYR A 52 -17.96 9.24 3.35
C TYR A 52 -17.16 10.51 3.68
N GLN A 53 -17.18 11.53 2.81
CA GLN A 53 -16.53 12.82 3.08
C GLN A 53 -17.15 13.56 4.27
N VAL A 54 -18.48 13.60 4.40
CA VAL A 54 -19.16 14.19 5.55
C VAL A 54 -18.78 13.46 6.84
N LYS A 55 -18.68 12.12 6.81
CA LYS A 55 -18.29 11.30 7.97
C LYS A 55 -16.84 11.52 8.38
N MET A 56 -15.93 11.71 7.42
CA MET A 56 -14.54 12.12 7.69
C MET A 56 -14.49 13.51 8.34
N LEU A 57 -15.15 14.50 7.76
CA LEU A 57 -15.21 15.87 8.27
C LEU A 57 -15.87 15.95 9.66
N GLN A 58 -16.87 15.11 9.94
CA GLN A 58 -17.46 14.97 11.28
C GLN A 58 -16.48 14.37 12.30
N GLY A 59 -15.63 13.42 11.88
CA GLY A 59 -14.55 12.89 12.71
C GLY A 59 -13.49 13.95 13.04
N GLU A 60 -13.07 14.73 12.03
CA GLU A 60 -12.14 15.85 12.19
C GLU A 60 -12.73 16.95 13.12
N LEU A 61 -14.00 17.33 12.92
CA LEU A 61 -14.69 18.28 13.79
C LEU A 61 -14.85 17.74 15.22
N GLY A 62 -15.09 16.44 15.39
CA GLY A 62 -15.12 15.77 16.68
C GLY A 62 -13.77 15.77 17.39
N GLY A 63 -12.66 15.59 16.66
CA GLY A 63 -11.30 15.73 17.19
C GLY A 63 -10.97 17.17 17.64
N ILE A 64 -11.50 18.18 16.94
CA ILE A 64 -11.34 19.59 17.30
C ILE A 64 -12.21 19.97 18.51
N MET A 65 -13.48 19.54 18.54
CA MET A 65 -14.37 19.80 19.69
C MET A 65 -14.02 18.98 20.94
N GLY A 66 -13.30 17.86 20.79
CA GLY A 66 -12.77 17.08 21.91
C GLY A 66 -11.65 17.78 22.69
N GLN A 67 -11.12 18.90 22.18
CA GLN A 67 -10.17 19.76 22.89
C GLN A 67 -10.89 20.93 23.58
N GLU A 68 -11.71 20.65 24.59
CA GLU A 68 -12.07 21.69 25.56
C GLU A 68 -10.80 22.12 26.31
N PRO A 69 -10.41 23.41 26.29
CA PRO A 69 -9.33 23.89 27.13
C PRO A 69 -9.82 23.98 28.58
N GLU A 70 -9.29 23.14 29.46
CA GLU A 70 -9.58 23.18 30.91
C GLU A 70 -9.07 24.50 31.52
N ASN A 71 -9.92 25.54 31.47
CA ASN A 71 -9.51 26.92 31.71
C ASN A 71 -9.37 27.22 33.21
N LYS A 72 -8.16 27.06 33.73
CA LYS A 72 -7.76 27.44 35.10
C LYS A 72 -6.54 28.37 35.07
N GLY A 73 -6.79 29.68 35.19
CA GLY A 73 -5.75 30.68 35.46
C GLY A 73 -5.93 31.98 34.67
N ASP A 74 -6.06 33.10 35.39
CA ASP A 74 -6.17 34.44 34.81
C ASP A 74 -5.01 34.79 33.87
N HIS A 75 -5.31 35.18 32.63
CA HIS A 75 -4.52 36.20 31.93
C HIS A 75 -5.41 37.15 31.11
N SER A 76 -5.18 38.45 31.30
CA SER A 76 -6.04 39.51 30.76
C SER A 76 -5.68 39.89 29.32
N LYS A 77 -6.71 40.04 28.47
CA LYS A 77 -6.72 40.89 27.26
C LYS A 77 -5.62 40.62 26.22
N VAL A 78 -5.58 39.42 25.65
CA VAL A 78 -5.02 39.25 24.30
C VAL A 78 -6.15 39.48 23.29
N ARG A 79 -6.02 40.51 22.43
CA ARG A 79 -6.90 40.69 21.27
C ARG A 79 -6.55 39.61 20.25
N ILE A 80 -7.36 38.56 20.18
CA ILE A 80 -7.21 37.51 19.17
C ILE A 80 -7.35 38.14 17.78
N TYR A 81 -6.25 38.12 17.02
CA TYR A 81 -6.28 38.38 15.58
C TYR A 81 -6.81 37.11 14.90
N THR A 82 -8.12 37.04 14.68
CA THR A 82 -8.70 35.98 13.85
C THR A 82 -8.12 36.08 12.45
N ALA A 83 -7.34 35.08 12.04
CA ALA A 83 -6.66 35.09 10.75
C ALA A 83 -7.70 35.16 9.60
N PRO A 84 -7.47 35.99 8.55
CA PRO A 84 -8.43 36.13 7.45
C PRO A 84 -8.81 34.81 6.76
N CYS A 85 -7.92 33.81 6.76
CA CYS A 85 -8.16 32.47 6.21
C CYS A 85 -9.42 31.81 6.78
N MET A 86 -9.58 31.81 8.11
CA MET A 86 -10.73 31.18 8.79
C MET A 86 -12.06 31.85 8.42
N ILE A 87 -12.04 33.16 8.13
CA ILE A 87 -13.23 33.93 7.73
C ILE A 87 -13.59 33.59 6.28
N GLN A 88 -12.59 33.47 5.40
CA GLN A 88 -12.78 33.06 4.00
C GLN A 88 -13.33 31.63 3.90
N GLU A 89 -12.76 30.68 4.65
CA GLU A 89 -13.22 29.28 4.69
C GLU A 89 -14.65 29.16 5.21
N HIS A 90 -15.03 29.93 6.24
CA HIS A 90 -16.40 29.97 6.73
C HIS A 90 -17.38 30.56 5.70
N GLN A 91 -17.01 31.63 5.01
CA GLN A 91 -17.81 32.21 3.93
C GLN A 91 -17.96 31.25 2.74
N GLU A 92 -16.89 30.55 2.34
CA GLU A 92 -16.96 29.58 1.25
C GLU A 92 -17.79 28.34 1.64
N THR A 93 -17.71 27.90 2.89
CA THR A 93 -18.55 26.81 3.42
C THR A 93 -20.03 27.21 3.42
N LEU A 94 -20.37 28.42 3.86
CA LEU A 94 -21.74 28.96 3.77
C LEU A 94 -22.23 29.06 2.32
N LYS A 95 -21.37 29.49 1.39
CA LYS A 95 -21.69 29.53 -0.04
C LYS A 95 -21.98 28.13 -0.59
N ARG A 96 -21.11 27.15 -0.34
CA ARG A 96 -21.31 25.74 -0.73
C ARG A 96 -22.62 25.18 -0.14
N LEU A 97 -22.95 25.51 1.11
CA LEU A 97 -24.22 25.11 1.73
C LEU A 97 -25.43 25.71 1.01
N SER A 98 -25.38 27.00 0.61
CA SER A 98 -26.45 27.63 -0.17
C SER A 98 -26.62 27.02 -1.57
N GLU A 99 -25.52 26.63 -2.23
CA GLU A 99 -25.53 25.94 -3.52
C GLU A 99 -26.09 24.51 -3.42
N VAL A 100 -26.00 23.86 -2.25
CA VAL A 100 -26.66 22.58 -1.96
C VAL A 100 -28.16 22.78 -1.71
N TRP A 101 -28.55 23.74 -0.88
CA TRP A 101 -29.97 24.04 -0.62
C TRP A 101 -30.74 24.43 -1.89
N GLN A 102 -30.12 25.19 -2.79
CA GLN A 102 -30.72 25.48 -4.11
C GLN A 102 -30.98 24.19 -4.91
N LYS A 103 -29.99 23.28 -4.99
CA LYS A 103 -30.13 22.01 -5.72
C LYS A 103 -31.18 21.07 -5.12
N VAL A 104 -31.37 21.10 -3.80
CA VAL A 104 -32.46 20.35 -3.14
C VAL A 104 -33.82 20.91 -3.59
N SER A 105 -34.00 22.23 -3.60
CA SER A 105 -35.23 22.87 -4.12
C SER A 105 -35.49 22.52 -5.59
N GLU A 106 -34.46 22.57 -6.44
CA GLU A 106 -34.55 22.20 -7.86
C GLU A 106 -34.92 20.71 -8.07
N GLN A 107 -34.56 19.83 -7.13
CA GLN A 107 -34.96 18.41 -7.14
C GLN A 107 -36.39 18.19 -6.63
N ASP A 108 -36.82 18.91 -5.58
CA ASP A 108 -38.21 18.84 -5.08
C ASP A 108 -39.22 19.35 -6.13
N ASP A 109 -38.90 20.44 -6.83
CA ASP A 109 -39.70 20.95 -7.95
C ASP A 109 -39.84 19.89 -9.08
N LEU A 110 -38.74 19.22 -9.44
CA LEU A 110 -38.74 18.14 -10.43
C LEU A 110 -39.54 16.92 -9.97
N ILE A 111 -39.43 16.52 -8.69
CA ILE A 111 -40.24 15.44 -8.10
C ILE A 111 -41.72 15.79 -8.17
N GLN A 112 -42.09 17.04 -7.90
CA GLN A 112 -43.47 17.49 -7.96
C GLN A 112 -44.00 17.58 -9.40
N GLU A 113 -43.17 17.99 -10.37
CA GLU A 113 -43.51 17.95 -11.79
C GLU A 113 -43.74 16.50 -12.28
N LEU A 114 -42.92 15.55 -11.85
CA LEU A 114 -43.07 14.13 -12.17
C LEU A 114 -44.34 13.52 -11.54
N ARG A 115 -44.69 13.90 -10.30
CA ARG A 115 -45.98 13.52 -9.67
C ARG A 115 -47.17 14.04 -10.46
N ASN A 116 -47.12 15.30 -10.90
CA ASN A 116 -48.18 15.90 -11.73
C ASN A 116 -48.33 15.18 -13.08
N LYS A 117 -47.21 14.88 -13.75
CA LYS A 117 -47.19 14.09 -15.00
C LYS A 117 -47.79 12.69 -14.83
N LEU A 118 -47.48 12.01 -13.72
CA LEU A 118 -48.07 10.71 -13.39
C LEU A 118 -49.58 10.80 -13.15
N ALA A 119 -50.05 11.83 -12.42
CA ALA A 119 -51.48 12.06 -12.21
C ALA A 119 -52.24 12.30 -13.53
N CYS A 120 -51.71 13.13 -14.43
CA CYS A 120 -52.28 13.34 -15.76
C CYS A 120 -52.27 12.05 -16.61
N SER A 121 -51.22 11.24 -16.54
CA SER A 121 -51.15 9.96 -17.25
C SER A 121 -52.21 8.97 -16.74
N ASN A 122 -52.45 8.92 -15.42
CA ASN A 122 -53.45 8.03 -14.84
C ASN A 122 -54.88 8.46 -15.20
N ALA A 123 -55.18 9.76 -15.18
CA ALA A 123 -56.48 10.28 -15.64
C ALA A 123 -56.76 9.89 -17.11
N LEU A 124 -55.76 10.00 -17.97
CA LEU A 124 -55.86 9.66 -19.40
C LEU A 124 -55.90 8.13 -19.66
N VAL A 125 -55.55 7.30 -18.68
CA VAL A 125 -55.85 5.85 -18.69
C VAL A 125 -57.33 5.62 -18.36
N LEU A 126 -57.86 6.26 -17.31
CA LEU A 126 -59.27 6.14 -16.93
C LEU A 126 -60.21 6.58 -18.05
N GLU A 127 -59.92 7.69 -18.74
CA GLU A 127 -60.69 8.13 -19.94
C GLU A 127 -60.73 7.05 -21.05
N ARG A 128 -59.66 6.26 -21.20
CA ARG A 128 -59.59 5.16 -22.17
C ARG A 128 -60.32 3.91 -21.71
N GLU A 129 -60.32 3.63 -20.41
CA GLU A 129 -61.12 2.55 -19.81
C GLU A 129 -62.62 2.84 -19.94
N GLU A 130 -63.05 4.07 -19.64
CA GLU A 130 -64.44 4.52 -19.88
C GLU A 130 -64.82 4.42 -21.36
N ALA A 131 -63.94 4.83 -22.28
CA ALA A 131 -64.17 4.70 -23.72
C ALA A 131 -64.27 3.23 -24.17
N LEU A 132 -63.47 2.31 -23.59
CA LEU A 132 -63.53 0.88 -23.86
C LEU A 132 -64.84 0.25 -23.33
N ILE A 133 -65.25 0.59 -22.11
CA ILE A 133 -66.51 0.15 -21.52
C ILE A 133 -67.69 0.61 -22.38
N LYS A 134 -67.67 1.87 -22.84
CA LYS A 134 -68.67 2.38 -23.78
C LYS A 134 -68.67 1.61 -25.11
N LEU A 135 -67.50 1.34 -25.70
CA LEU A 135 -67.41 0.58 -26.94
C LEU A 135 -67.96 -0.85 -26.79
N GLN A 136 -67.72 -1.50 -25.64
CA GLN A 136 -68.32 -2.79 -25.31
C GLN A 136 -69.85 -2.72 -25.18
N ALA A 137 -70.39 -1.67 -24.56
CA ALA A 137 -71.82 -1.44 -24.49
C ALA A 137 -72.46 -1.19 -25.88
N ASP A 138 -71.78 -0.43 -26.74
CA ASP A 138 -72.21 -0.18 -28.12
C ASP A 138 -72.18 -1.49 -28.95
N PHE A 139 -71.16 -2.36 -28.78
CA PHE A 139 -71.11 -3.70 -29.39
C PHE A 139 -72.21 -4.64 -28.86
N ALA A 140 -72.53 -4.60 -27.57
CA ALA A 140 -73.62 -5.36 -26.97
C ALA A 140 -75.00 -4.88 -27.50
N SER A 141 -75.16 -3.57 -27.70
CA SER A 141 -76.35 -2.99 -28.33
C SER A 141 -76.49 -3.44 -29.79
N TYR A 142 -75.42 -3.35 -30.58
CA TYR A 142 -75.39 -3.76 -31.99
C TYR A 142 -75.71 -5.24 -32.18
N THR A 143 -75.14 -6.12 -31.35
CA THR A 143 -75.41 -7.57 -31.40
C THR A 143 -76.82 -7.94 -30.91
N ALA A 144 -77.45 -7.11 -30.06
CA ALA A 144 -78.86 -7.26 -29.70
C ALA A 144 -79.81 -6.81 -30.84
N THR A 145 -79.45 -5.81 -31.65
CA THR A 145 -80.32 -5.26 -32.71
C THR A 145 -80.18 -5.98 -34.06
N HIS A 146 -78.99 -6.48 -34.43
CA HIS A 146 -78.73 -7.06 -35.77
C HIS A 146 -78.70 -8.59 -35.80
N ARG A 147 -79.72 -9.25 -35.25
CA ARG A 147 -79.81 -10.72 -35.17
C ARG A 147 -80.44 -11.38 -36.41
N TYR A 148 -79.80 -11.26 -37.57
CA TYR A 148 -80.12 -12.07 -38.75
C TYR A 148 -79.31 -13.38 -38.76
N PRO A 149 -79.93 -14.58 -38.84
CA PRO A 149 -79.20 -15.83 -39.02
C PRO A 149 -78.73 -16.01 -40.48
N PRO A 150 -77.42 -16.16 -40.76
CA PRO A 150 -76.93 -16.52 -42.08
C PRO A 150 -77.51 -17.88 -42.47
N SER A 151 -78.22 -17.92 -43.59
CA SER A 151 -79.08 -19.05 -43.98
C SER A 151 -78.54 -19.77 -45.22
N SER A 152 -77.22 -20.01 -45.24
CA SER A 152 -76.56 -20.88 -46.22
C SER A 152 -75.74 -21.98 -45.55
N SER A 153 -75.63 -23.14 -46.19
CA SER A 153 -74.81 -24.25 -45.68
C SER A 153 -73.30 -23.99 -45.81
N GLU A 154 -72.91 -23.03 -46.64
CA GLU A 154 -71.52 -22.72 -46.97
C GLU A 154 -70.91 -21.82 -45.89
N GLU A 155 -71.64 -20.77 -45.46
CA GLU A 155 -71.30 -19.95 -44.29
C GLU A 155 -71.18 -20.79 -43.01
N CYS A 156 -71.98 -21.85 -42.85
CA CYS A 156 -71.92 -22.74 -41.68
C CYS A 156 -70.61 -23.55 -41.63
N GLU A 157 -70.12 -24.05 -42.76
CA GLU A 157 -68.83 -24.75 -42.83
C GLU A 157 -67.64 -23.79 -42.73
N ASP A 158 -67.74 -22.57 -43.26
CA ASP A 158 -66.71 -21.55 -43.06
C ASP A 158 -66.66 -21.05 -41.61
N ILE A 159 -67.80 -20.89 -40.94
CA ILE A 159 -67.86 -20.63 -39.49
C ILE A 159 -67.21 -21.78 -38.70
N LYS A 160 -67.41 -23.06 -39.08
CA LYS A 160 -66.68 -24.18 -38.45
C LYS A 160 -65.16 -24.09 -38.66
N LYS A 161 -64.69 -23.74 -39.86
CA LYS A 161 -63.26 -23.54 -40.15
C LYS A 161 -62.67 -22.41 -39.31
N ILE A 162 -63.39 -21.28 -39.21
CA ILE A 162 -63.00 -20.12 -38.41
C ILE A 162 -62.97 -20.48 -36.92
N LEU A 163 -64.00 -21.14 -36.39
CA LEU A 163 -64.04 -21.58 -34.99
C LEU A 163 -62.93 -22.59 -34.68
N LYS A 164 -62.62 -23.52 -35.60
CA LYS A 164 -61.50 -24.44 -35.45
C LYS A 164 -60.17 -23.69 -35.43
N HIS A 165 -59.96 -22.75 -36.34
CA HIS A 165 -58.73 -21.94 -36.38
C HIS A 165 -58.57 -21.07 -35.12
N LEU A 166 -59.64 -20.46 -34.63
CA LEU A 166 -59.64 -19.72 -33.37
C LEU A 166 -59.37 -20.62 -32.15
N GLN A 167 -59.86 -21.86 -32.15
CA GLN A 167 -59.54 -22.85 -31.12
C GLN A 167 -58.05 -23.24 -31.17
N GLU A 168 -57.51 -23.58 -32.34
CA GLU A 168 -56.09 -23.87 -32.56
C GLU A 168 -55.19 -22.69 -32.16
N GLN A 169 -55.59 -21.46 -32.50
CA GLN A 169 -54.91 -20.22 -32.09
C GLN A 169 -54.97 -20.01 -30.57
N LYS A 170 -56.13 -20.23 -29.94
CA LYS A 170 -56.33 -20.10 -28.49
C LYS A 170 -55.51 -21.15 -27.71
N ASP A 171 -55.42 -22.38 -28.21
CA ASP A 171 -54.61 -23.44 -27.59
C ASP A 171 -53.11 -23.18 -27.78
N SER A 172 -52.69 -22.65 -28.94
CA SER A 172 -51.32 -22.16 -29.15
C SER A 172 -50.98 -20.97 -28.23
N GLN A 173 -51.93 -20.08 -27.95
CA GLN A 173 -51.75 -19.00 -26.99
C GLN A 173 -51.66 -19.51 -25.54
N CYS A 174 -52.41 -20.56 -25.18
CA CYS A 174 -52.24 -21.21 -23.87
C CYS A 174 -50.83 -21.77 -23.70
N LEU A 175 -50.26 -22.43 -24.72
CA LEU A 175 -48.88 -22.92 -24.69
C LEU A 175 -47.88 -21.77 -24.49
N HIS A 176 -48.00 -20.67 -25.23
CA HIS A 176 -47.14 -19.50 -25.03
C HIS A 176 -47.29 -18.87 -23.64
N VAL A 177 -48.50 -18.87 -23.06
CA VAL A 177 -48.70 -18.42 -21.66
C VAL A 177 -48.00 -19.35 -20.66
N GLU A 178 -48.00 -20.66 -20.88
CA GLU A 178 -47.24 -21.62 -20.07
C GLU A 178 -45.72 -21.42 -20.22
N GLU A 179 -45.22 -21.21 -21.44
CA GLU A 179 -43.82 -20.90 -21.74
C GLU A 179 -43.37 -19.61 -21.01
N TYR A 180 -44.13 -18.52 -21.13
CA TYR A 180 -43.86 -17.28 -20.40
C TYR A 180 -43.98 -17.46 -18.87
N GLN A 181 -44.94 -18.25 -18.38
CA GLN A 181 -45.07 -18.52 -16.96
C GLN A 181 -43.88 -19.36 -16.42
N ASN A 182 -43.29 -20.23 -17.24
CA ASN A 182 -42.07 -20.96 -16.89
C ASN A 182 -40.85 -20.03 -16.90
N LEU A 183 -40.65 -19.22 -17.94
CA LEU A 183 -39.60 -18.20 -17.97
C LEU A 183 -39.67 -17.23 -16.78
N VAL A 184 -40.88 -16.87 -16.31
CA VAL A 184 -41.07 -16.04 -15.10
C VAL A 184 -40.75 -16.81 -13.80
N LYS A 185 -40.84 -18.15 -13.75
CA LYS A 185 -40.33 -18.95 -12.61
C LYS A 185 -38.81 -18.97 -12.63
N ASP A 186 -38.20 -19.20 -13.79
CA ASP A 186 -36.75 -19.28 -13.98
C ASP A 186 -36.09 -17.94 -13.61
N LEU A 187 -36.59 -16.82 -14.14
CA LEU A 187 -36.13 -15.47 -13.79
C LEU A 187 -36.32 -15.11 -12.30
N ARG A 188 -37.31 -15.70 -11.61
CA ARG A 188 -37.46 -15.55 -10.15
C ARG A 188 -36.42 -16.35 -9.38
N MET A 189 -36.07 -17.55 -9.84
CA MET A 189 -34.99 -18.35 -9.26
C MET A 189 -33.62 -17.69 -9.48
N GLU A 190 -33.35 -17.17 -10.67
CA GLU A 190 -32.14 -16.37 -10.94
C GLU A 190 -32.07 -15.13 -10.05
N LEU A 191 -33.18 -14.40 -9.87
CA LEU A 191 -33.24 -13.24 -8.98
C LEU A 191 -32.95 -13.61 -7.51
N GLU A 192 -33.44 -14.74 -7.01
CA GLU A 192 -33.15 -15.21 -5.66
C GLU A 192 -31.66 -15.61 -5.49
N VAL A 193 -31.08 -16.28 -6.49
CA VAL A 193 -29.64 -16.60 -6.50
C VAL A 193 -28.79 -15.33 -6.51
N VAL A 194 -29.14 -14.33 -7.33
CA VAL A 194 -28.46 -13.02 -7.37
C VAL A 194 -28.67 -12.24 -6.05
N SER A 195 -29.82 -12.39 -5.40
CA SER A 195 -30.11 -11.82 -4.08
C SER A 195 -29.19 -12.39 -3.00
N GLU A 196 -29.05 -13.72 -2.92
CA GLU A 196 -28.15 -14.36 -1.95
C GLU A 196 -26.67 -14.09 -2.29
N GLN A 197 -26.30 -14.03 -3.57
CA GLN A 197 -24.95 -13.59 -3.98
C GLN A 197 -24.66 -12.16 -3.52
N LYS A 198 -25.58 -11.20 -3.76
CA LYS A 198 -25.46 -9.82 -3.28
C LYS A 198 -25.32 -9.77 -1.75
N LYS A 199 -26.12 -10.56 -1.03
CA LYS A 199 -26.09 -10.69 0.44
C LYS A 199 -24.76 -11.26 0.96
N ASN A 200 -24.12 -12.16 0.23
CA ASN A 200 -22.79 -12.68 0.58
C ASN A 200 -21.68 -11.66 0.26
N ILE A 201 -21.69 -11.06 -0.93
CA ILE A 201 -20.77 -9.97 -1.31
C ILE A 201 -20.84 -8.82 -0.27
N MET A 202 -22.03 -8.48 0.22
CA MET A 202 -22.21 -7.44 1.24
C MET A 202 -21.62 -7.82 2.62
N LYS A 203 -21.68 -9.11 3.03
CA LYS A 203 -20.99 -9.59 4.24
C LYS A 203 -19.46 -9.48 4.08
N ASP A 204 -18.95 -9.90 2.92
CA ASP A 204 -17.51 -9.85 2.63
C ASP A 204 -17.01 -8.41 2.52
N MET A 205 -17.82 -7.49 1.98
CA MET A 205 -17.54 -6.06 1.95
C MET A 205 -17.47 -5.47 3.38
N MET A 206 -18.48 -5.74 4.23
CA MET A 206 -18.45 -5.30 5.64
C MET A 206 -17.27 -5.89 6.42
N LYS A 207 -16.86 -7.12 6.11
CA LYS A 207 -15.65 -7.73 6.68
C LYS A 207 -14.38 -7.01 6.23
N LEU A 208 -14.25 -6.74 4.93
CA LEU A 208 -13.12 -6.00 4.36
C LEU A 208 -13.05 -4.55 4.91
N GLU A 209 -14.18 -3.90 5.15
CA GLU A 209 -14.23 -2.61 5.84
C GLU A 209 -13.69 -2.69 7.27
N LEU A 210 -14.11 -3.71 8.05
CA LEU A 210 -13.63 -3.93 9.42
C LEU A 210 -12.12 -4.26 9.45
N ASP A 211 -11.64 -5.09 8.52
CA ASP A 211 -10.21 -5.43 8.41
C ASP A 211 -9.39 -4.19 7.94
N LEU A 212 -9.93 -3.35 7.05
CA LEU A 212 -9.31 -2.07 6.66
C LEU A 212 -9.28 -1.05 7.81
N HIS A 213 -10.34 -0.97 8.63
CA HIS A 213 -10.37 -0.13 9.82
C HIS A 213 -9.31 -0.58 10.82
N ARG A 214 -9.19 -1.88 11.10
CA ARG A 214 -8.14 -2.43 11.97
C ARG A 214 -6.74 -2.12 11.44
N LEU A 215 -6.49 -2.31 10.14
CA LEU A 215 -5.19 -2.01 9.53
C LEU A 215 -4.83 -0.51 9.62
N ARG A 216 -5.82 0.40 9.55
CA ARG A 216 -5.62 1.84 9.79
C ARG A 216 -5.25 2.13 11.25
N GLU A 217 -5.95 1.51 12.20
CA GLU A 217 -5.67 1.64 13.64
C GLU A 217 -4.27 1.10 14.00
N GLU A 218 -3.93 -0.10 13.52
CA GLU A 218 -2.61 -0.73 13.70
C GLU A 218 -1.48 0.12 13.08
N THR A 219 -1.72 0.71 11.90
CA THR A 219 -0.78 1.62 11.24
C THR A 219 -0.60 2.91 12.05
N SER A 220 -1.70 3.51 12.55
CA SER A 220 -1.65 4.70 13.39
C SER A 220 -0.89 4.45 14.69
N ALA A 221 -1.20 3.36 15.40
CA ALA A 221 -0.51 2.95 16.63
C ALA A 221 0.96 2.52 16.39
N HIS A 222 1.36 2.22 15.15
CA HIS A 222 2.75 2.00 14.76
C HIS A 222 3.49 3.32 14.46
N ILE A 223 2.83 4.29 13.83
CA ILE A 223 3.36 5.64 13.63
C ILE A 223 3.57 6.33 15.00
N GLU A 224 2.56 6.31 15.87
CA GLU A 224 2.65 6.91 17.22
C GLU A 224 3.79 6.32 18.07
N ARG A 225 4.07 5.02 17.93
CA ARG A 225 5.25 4.39 18.55
C ARG A 225 6.56 4.89 17.95
N LYS A 226 6.66 4.97 16.62
CA LYS A 226 7.85 5.53 15.96
C LYS A 226 8.08 7.00 16.33
N ASP A 227 7.05 7.81 16.45
CA ASP A 227 7.18 9.21 16.85
C ASP A 227 7.67 9.34 18.30
N LYS A 228 7.22 8.45 19.20
CA LYS A 228 7.76 8.32 20.56
C LYS A 228 9.23 7.89 20.57
N ASP A 229 9.60 6.88 19.78
CA ASP A 229 10.99 6.42 19.65
C ASP A 229 11.89 7.54 19.08
N ILE A 230 11.42 8.27 18.08
CA ILE A 230 12.10 9.44 17.49
C ILE A 230 12.27 10.54 18.53
N ALA A 231 11.25 10.86 19.33
CA ALA A 231 11.35 11.85 20.40
C ALA A 231 12.37 11.45 21.48
N ILE A 232 12.39 10.17 21.89
CA ILE A 232 13.39 9.63 22.83
C ILE A 232 14.80 9.75 22.26
N LEU A 233 15.00 9.38 20.98
CA LEU A 233 16.29 9.51 20.30
C LEU A 233 16.73 10.97 20.13
N GLN A 234 15.82 11.89 19.84
CA GLN A 234 16.11 13.33 19.77
C GLN A 234 16.52 13.90 21.14
N CYS A 235 15.80 13.55 22.21
CA CYS A 235 16.20 13.91 23.57
C CYS A 235 17.60 13.37 23.91
N ARG A 236 17.88 12.09 23.63
CA ARG A 236 19.20 11.51 23.91
C ARG A 236 20.33 12.11 23.07
N LEU A 237 20.03 12.55 21.84
CA LEU A 237 20.97 13.28 20.99
C LEU A 237 21.26 14.68 21.55
N GLN A 238 20.26 15.39 22.06
CA GLN A 238 20.44 16.68 22.74
C GLN A 238 21.25 16.53 24.05
N GLU A 239 20.99 15.49 24.85
CA GLU A 239 21.79 15.16 26.04
C GLU A 239 23.26 14.95 25.69
N LEU A 240 23.57 14.07 24.71
CA LEU A 240 24.93 13.81 24.24
C LEU A 240 25.61 15.06 23.65
N GLN A 241 24.84 15.92 22.96
CA GLN A 241 25.35 17.18 22.43
C GLN A 241 25.67 18.18 23.55
N LEU A 242 24.88 18.21 24.63
CA LEU A 242 25.16 19.01 25.82
C LEU A 242 26.40 18.50 26.55
N GLU A 243 26.47 17.19 26.85
CA GLU A 243 27.64 16.51 27.43
C GLU A 243 28.94 16.81 26.64
N PHE A 244 28.86 16.81 25.30
CA PHE A 244 29.97 17.18 24.43
C PHE A 244 30.40 18.64 24.60
N THR A 245 29.47 19.61 24.63
CA THR A 245 29.84 21.02 24.87
C THR A 245 30.41 21.26 26.28
N GLU A 246 29.96 20.52 27.29
CA GLU A 246 30.55 20.60 28.64
C GLU A 246 31.96 20.03 28.68
N THR A 247 32.17 18.88 28.03
CA THR A 247 33.49 18.27 27.84
C THR A 247 34.44 19.22 27.11
N GLN A 248 33.97 19.90 26.06
CA GLN A 248 34.74 20.92 25.34
C GLN A 248 35.09 22.13 26.22
N LYS A 249 34.14 22.63 27.02
CA LYS A 249 34.39 23.72 28.01
C LYS A 249 35.41 23.29 29.08
N LEU A 250 35.41 22.01 29.48
CA LEU A 250 36.37 21.45 30.43
C LEU A 250 37.76 21.25 29.81
N ALA A 251 37.85 20.87 28.53
CA ALA A 251 39.12 20.82 27.80
C ALA A 251 39.76 22.22 27.71
N LEU A 252 39.02 23.23 27.24
CA LEU A 252 39.51 24.62 27.14
C LEU A 252 39.99 25.19 28.49
N LYS A 253 39.35 24.79 29.62
CA LYS A 253 39.80 25.15 30.97
C LYS A 253 41.13 24.47 31.35
N LYS A 254 41.33 23.21 30.97
CA LYS A 254 42.60 22.48 31.18
C LYS A 254 43.71 23.08 30.31
N ASP A 255 43.44 23.36 29.05
CA ASP A 255 44.42 23.92 28.12
C ASP A 255 44.92 25.30 28.60
N LYS A 256 43.99 26.16 29.07
CA LYS A 256 44.37 27.44 29.70
C LYS A 256 45.21 27.26 30.97
N PHE A 257 44.86 26.30 31.82
CA PHE A 257 45.64 26.01 33.02
C PHE A 257 47.03 25.45 32.70
N LEU A 258 47.18 24.66 31.61
CA LEU A 258 48.48 24.22 31.12
C LEU A 258 49.32 25.41 30.61
N GLN A 259 48.72 26.33 29.83
CA GLN A 259 49.40 27.56 29.42
C GLN A 259 49.86 28.39 30.65
N GLU A 260 49.00 28.60 31.64
CA GLU A 260 49.36 29.30 32.89
C GLU A 260 50.50 28.59 33.67
N LYS A 261 50.61 27.26 33.55
CA LYS A 261 51.72 26.47 34.12
C LYS A 261 53.01 26.62 33.32
N ASP A 262 52.95 26.60 32.00
CA ASP A 262 54.12 26.76 31.13
C ASP A 262 54.71 28.17 31.21
N GLU A 263 53.86 29.21 31.30
CA GLU A 263 54.27 30.59 31.57
C GLU A 263 54.98 30.73 32.93
N MET A 264 54.43 30.12 33.98
CA MET A 264 55.07 30.03 35.31
C MET A 264 56.41 29.28 35.27
N LEU A 265 56.49 28.18 34.53
CA LEU A 265 57.70 27.36 34.39
C LEU A 265 58.79 28.15 33.65
N HIS A 266 58.46 28.84 32.56
CA HIS A 266 59.36 29.70 31.82
C HIS A 266 59.90 30.86 32.68
N GLU A 267 59.07 31.48 33.51
CA GLU A 267 59.50 32.56 34.42
C GLU A 267 60.38 32.02 35.58
N LEU A 268 60.13 30.80 36.07
CA LEU A 268 61.04 30.11 37.00
C LEU A 268 62.38 29.75 36.35
N GLN A 269 62.38 29.29 35.10
CA GLN A 269 63.59 28.94 34.34
C GLN A 269 64.44 30.18 34.01
N LYS A 270 63.79 31.32 33.77
CA LYS A 270 64.41 32.66 33.64
C LYS A 270 65.02 33.14 34.97
N LYS A 271 64.35 32.91 36.10
CA LYS A 271 64.91 33.19 37.44
C LYS A 271 66.09 32.26 37.78
N LEU A 272 66.01 30.97 37.43
CA LEU A 272 67.10 30.02 37.62
C LEU A 272 68.35 30.42 36.82
N THR A 273 68.19 30.78 35.54
CA THR A 273 69.30 31.26 34.71
C THR A 273 69.84 32.63 35.19
N GLN A 274 68.99 33.52 35.74
CA GLN A 274 69.46 34.73 36.41
C GLN A 274 70.32 34.43 37.65
N VAL A 275 69.93 33.44 38.47
CA VAL A 275 70.70 33.00 39.65
C VAL A 275 72.00 32.31 39.25
N GLN A 276 72.01 31.46 38.22
CA GLN A 276 73.23 30.86 37.69
C GLN A 276 74.22 31.93 37.19
N ASN A 277 73.72 32.94 36.47
CA ASN A 277 74.52 34.09 36.02
C ASN A 277 75.02 34.98 37.18
N SER A 278 74.31 35.06 38.31
CA SER A 278 74.79 35.78 39.49
C SER A 278 75.81 34.98 40.29
N PHE A 279 75.67 33.65 40.34
CA PHE A 279 76.64 32.73 40.93
C PHE A 279 77.96 32.77 40.17
N LEU A 280 77.96 32.61 38.83
CA LEU A 280 79.14 32.74 37.96
C LEU A 280 79.88 34.09 38.10
N LYS A 281 79.17 35.18 38.45
CA LYS A 281 79.78 36.47 38.75
C LYS A 281 80.42 36.51 40.15
N LYS A 282 79.80 35.85 41.14
CA LYS A 282 80.33 35.73 42.50
C LYS A 282 81.51 34.77 42.59
N GLU A 283 81.50 33.71 41.80
CA GLU A 283 82.60 32.75 41.63
C GLU A 283 83.87 33.45 41.10
N LYS A 284 83.76 34.24 40.03
CA LYS A 284 84.88 35.04 39.51
C LYS A 284 85.40 36.13 40.45
N GLU A 285 84.51 36.73 41.25
CA GLU A 285 84.93 37.67 42.30
C GLU A 285 85.58 36.93 43.49
N LEU A 286 85.19 35.68 43.78
CA LEU A 286 85.85 34.82 44.77
C LEU A 286 87.26 34.42 44.31
N GLU A 287 87.43 33.99 43.05
CA GLU A 287 88.75 33.70 42.46
C GLU A 287 89.70 34.90 42.60
N LYS A 288 89.22 36.09 42.23
CA LYS A 288 89.97 37.35 42.35
C LYS A 288 90.32 37.69 43.80
N GLN A 289 89.39 37.51 44.74
CA GLN A 289 89.65 37.71 46.17
C GLN A 289 90.62 36.67 46.73
N GLN A 290 90.64 35.44 46.18
CA GLN A 290 91.59 34.40 46.54
C GLN A 290 93.01 34.73 46.03
N CYS A 291 93.14 35.30 44.82
CA CYS A 291 94.43 35.86 44.35
C CYS A 291 94.92 36.98 45.27
N MET A 292 94.07 37.97 45.58
CA MET A 292 94.40 39.05 46.51
C MET A 292 94.78 38.53 47.91
N ALA A 293 94.13 37.46 48.39
CA ALA A 293 94.46 36.83 49.66
C ALA A 293 95.85 36.18 49.62
N THR A 294 96.23 35.51 48.52
CA THR A 294 97.59 34.96 48.37
C THR A 294 98.67 36.03 48.25
N GLU A 295 98.39 37.16 47.59
CA GLU A 295 99.28 38.33 47.57
C GLU A 295 99.49 38.90 48.98
N LEU A 296 98.40 39.11 49.73
CA LEU A 296 98.46 39.57 51.12
C LEU A 296 99.20 38.57 52.02
N GLU A 297 99.02 37.26 51.82
CA GLU A 297 99.75 36.24 52.58
C GLU A 297 101.26 36.27 52.32
N MET A 298 101.71 36.73 51.14
CA MET A 298 103.14 37.01 50.89
C MET A 298 103.60 38.24 51.69
N THR A 299 102.88 39.36 51.62
CA THR A 299 103.26 40.58 52.37
C THR A 299 103.28 40.36 53.90
N VAL A 300 102.43 39.48 54.43
CA VAL A 300 102.41 39.10 55.86
C VAL A 300 103.56 38.15 56.24
N LYS A 301 104.18 37.47 55.27
CA LYS A 301 105.44 36.71 55.48
C LYS A 301 106.66 37.63 55.44
N GLU A 302 106.62 38.70 54.66
CA GLU A 302 107.66 39.75 54.64
C GLU A 302 107.63 40.60 55.92
N ALA A 303 106.45 40.96 56.42
CA ALA A 303 106.24 41.85 57.57
C ALA A 303 106.55 41.22 58.97
N LYS A 304 107.42 40.20 59.05
CA LYS A 304 107.77 39.50 60.31
C LYS A 304 109.27 39.48 60.62
N GLN A 305 109.96 40.60 60.40
CA GLN A 305 111.31 40.85 60.92
C GLN A 305 111.39 42.19 61.70
N ASP A 306 112.34 42.21 62.64
CA ASP A 306 112.82 43.33 63.49
C ASP A 306 111.96 43.93 64.62
N LYS A 307 112.69 44.63 65.53
CA LYS A 307 112.34 45.04 66.91
C LYS A 307 113.17 46.27 67.34
N SER A 308 112.69 47.13 68.25
CA SER A 308 113.50 47.78 69.32
C SER A 308 112.64 48.64 70.30
N LYS A 309 113.27 49.46 71.17
CA LYS A 309 112.69 50.23 72.30
C LYS A 309 113.46 51.55 72.55
N LYS A 310 112.88 52.57 73.23
CA LYS A 310 113.41 53.15 74.50
C LYS A 310 112.50 54.26 75.13
N VAL A 311 112.92 54.80 76.28
CA VAL A 311 112.29 55.79 77.19
C VAL A 311 113.39 56.57 77.95
N GLU A 312 113.17 57.84 78.31
CA GLU A 312 113.91 58.68 79.28
C GLU A 312 113.00 59.90 79.62
N CYS A 313 113.09 60.69 80.71
CA CYS A 313 113.87 60.68 81.96
C CYS A 313 113.13 61.51 83.06
N GLU A 314 113.74 61.77 84.23
CA GLU A 314 113.23 62.61 85.36
C GLU A 314 114.19 63.79 85.67
N ALA A 315 113.78 64.79 86.49
CA ALA A 315 114.69 65.82 87.03
C ALA A 315 114.20 66.54 88.32
N LEU A 316 115.14 67.18 89.03
CA LEU A 316 114.97 68.14 90.17
C LEU A 316 114.54 67.59 91.55
N GLN A 317 115.03 66.41 91.92
CA GLN A 317 114.82 65.77 93.23
C GLN A 317 115.89 66.16 94.31
N ALA A 318 116.29 67.43 94.45
CA ALA A 318 117.50 67.77 95.24
C ALA A 318 117.40 68.93 96.26
N GLU A 319 116.80 70.07 95.92
CA GLU A 319 117.25 71.34 96.53
C GLU A 319 116.76 71.62 97.97
N VAL A 320 115.53 71.25 98.31
CA VAL A 320 114.88 71.74 99.56
C VAL A 320 114.78 70.69 100.68
N GLN A 321 115.74 69.76 100.70
CA GLN A 321 116.09 68.91 101.86
C GLN A 321 116.31 69.74 103.16
N LYS A 322 116.49 71.07 103.09
CA LYS A 322 116.57 71.99 104.24
C LYS A 322 115.22 72.36 104.90
N LEU A 323 114.07 72.28 104.23
CA LEU A 323 112.75 72.48 104.89
C LEU A 323 112.25 71.22 105.61
N LYS A 324 112.97 70.10 105.48
CA LYS A 324 112.58 68.77 105.97
C LYS A 324 112.27 68.71 107.46
N ASN A 325 112.99 69.48 108.28
CA ASN A 325 112.87 69.45 109.74
C ASN A 325 111.67 70.26 110.27
N SER A 326 110.99 71.05 109.43
CA SER A 326 109.72 71.73 109.76
C SER A 326 108.51 71.09 109.06
N LEU A 327 108.74 70.10 108.20
CA LEU A 327 107.71 69.39 107.44
C LEU A 327 107.21 68.11 108.15
N GLU A 328 108.01 67.54 109.06
CA GLU A 328 107.70 66.23 109.66
C GLU A 328 106.49 66.26 110.61
N GLU A 329 106.24 67.39 111.28
CA GLU A 329 105.04 67.58 112.11
C GLU A 329 103.76 67.68 111.27
N ALA A 330 103.81 68.35 110.12
CA ALA A 330 102.66 68.46 109.20
C ALA A 330 102.32 67.13 108.50
N LYS A 331 103.33 66.32 108.16
CA LYS A 331 103.14 64.98 107.55
C LYS A 331 102.29 64.03 108.39
N GLN A 332 102.32 64.19 109.72
CA GLN A 332 101.62 63.28 110.63
C GLN A 332 100.10 63.35 110.44
N GLN A 333 99.56 64.53 110.09
CA GLN A 333 98.13 64.72 109.83
C GLN A 333 97.72 64.30 108.40
N GLN A 334 98.61 64.48 107.41
CA GLN A 334 98.28 64.20 105.99
C GLN A 334 98.12 62.70 105.68
N ARG A 335 98.81 61.81 106.41
CA ARG A 335 98.74 60.35 106.17
C ARG A 335 97.33 59.77 106.35
N LEU A 336 96.59 60.22 107.35
CA LEU A 336 95.24 59.71 107.65
C LEU A 336 94.24 60.07 106.54
N ALA A 337 94.29 61.29 106.01
CA ALA A 337 93.42 61.73 104.91
C ALA A 337 93.71 60.97 103.61
N ALA A 338 94.98 60.68 103.31
CA ALA A 338 95.38 59.94 102.11
C ALA A 338 94.88 58.49 102.11
N GLN A 339 94.85 57.84 103.27
CA GLN A 339 94.43 56.43 103.38
C GLN A 339 92.92 56.25 103.14
N GLN A 340 92.09 57.17 103.64
CA GLN A 340 90.64 57.18 103.36
C GLN A 340 90.34 57.47 101.88
N ALA A 341 91.05 58.43 101.28
CA ALA A 341 90.85 58.81 99.88
C ALA A 341 91.24 57.72 98.87
N ALA A 342 92.10 56.76 99.25
CA ALA A 342 92.39 55.58 98.44
C ALA A 342 91.23 54.57 98.45
N GLN A 343 90.67 54.30 99.64
CA GLN A 343 89.61 53.32 99.84
C GLN A 343 88.33 53.68 99.06
N SER A 344 87.90 54.94 99.14
CA SER A 344 86.74 55.43 98.36
C SER A 344 86.95 55.44 96.84
N LYS A 345 88.21 55.39 96.36
CA LYS A 345 88.51 55.24 94.92
C LYS A 345 88.36 53.79 94.45
N GLU A 346 88.74 52.84 95.28
CA GLU A 346 88.63 51.41 94.97
C GLU A 346 87.17 50.95 94.95
N GLU A 347 86.36 51.44 95.91
CA GLU A 347 84.90 51.28 95.93
C GLU A 347 84.23 51.88 94.68
N ALA A 348 84.67 53.07 94.22
CA ALA A 348 84.12 53.72 93.03
C ALA A 348 84.42 52.94 91.73
N VAL A 349 85.60 52.31 91.61
CA VAL A 349 85.94 51.46 90.46
C VAL A 349 85.10 50.18 90.46
N LEU A 350 84.93 49.54 91.62
CA LEU A 350 84.06 48.35 91.76
C LEU A 350 82.60 48.67 91.42
N ALA A 351 82.09 49.82 91.88
CA ALA A 351 80.74 50.30 91.52
C ALA A 351 80.60 50.52 90.00
N GLY A 352 81.61 51.08 89.33
CA GLY A 352 81.66 51.23 87.87
C GLY A 352 81.58 49.88 87.15
N CYS A 353 82.42 48.91 87.54
CA CYS A 353 82.39 47.56 86.98
C CYS A 353 81.02 46.88 87.14
N HIS A 354 80.37 47.01 88.31
CA HIS A 354 79.01 46.48 88.52
C HIS A 354 77.94 47.18 87.67
N LEU A 355 78.12 48.46 87.36
CA LEU A 355 77.19 49.22 86.51
C LEU A 355 77.32 48.82 85.03
N GLU A 356 78.54 48.61 84.52
CA GLU A 356 78.75 48.03 83.18
C GLU A 356 78.18 46.60 83.08
N ASP A 357 78.39 45.78 84.11
CA ASP A 357 77.94 44.39 84.13
C ASP A 357 76.40 44.27 84.17
N THR A 358 75.72 45.22 84.84
CA THR A 358 74.25 45.31 84.84
C THR A 358 73.72 45.90 83.53
N GLN A 359 74.38 46.90 82.95
CA GLN A 359 74.06 47.40 81.61
C GLN A 359 74.18 46.31 80.53
N ARG A 360 75.22 45.47 80.58
CA ARG A 360 75.41 44.35 79.64
C ARG A 360 74.34 43.28 79.80
N LYS A 361 73.91 42.99 81.05
CA LYS A 361 72.78 42.09 81.33
C LYS A 361 71.45 42.65 80.81
N LEU A 362 71.21 43.95 80.95
CA LEU A 362 70.02 44.62 80.39
C LEU A 362 69.99 44.61 78.85
N GLN A 363 71.12 44.85 78.19
CA GLN A 363 71.22 44.74 76.72
C GLN A 363 70.94 43.32 76.23
N ASN A 364 71.47 42.29 76.91
CA ASN A 364 71.17 40.89 76.58
C ASN A 364 69.68 40.55 76.80
N GLY A 365 69.06 41.11 77.85
CA GLY A 365 67.61 41.02 78.07
C GLY A 365 66.80 41.61 76.92
N LEU A 366 67.12 42.84 76.50
CA LEU A 366 66.46 43.52 75.38
C LEU A 366 66.61 42.78 74.05
N LEU A 367 67.77 42.19 73.78
CA LEU A 367 67.99 41.35 72.59
C LEU A 367 67.13 40.07 72.64
N LEU A 368 67.07 39.42 73.79
CA LEU A 368 66.27 38.21 73.99
C LEU A 368 64.76 38.50 73.89
N ASP A 369 64.29 39.62 74.44
CA ASP A 369 62.89 40.02 74.38
C ASP A 369 62.48 40.49 72.97
N LYS A 370 63.40 41.11 72.21
CA LYS A 370 63.20 41.35 70.77
C LYS A 370 63.06 40.02 70.02
N GLN A 371 63.95 39.06 70.26
CA GLN A 371 63.89 37.74 69.60
C GLN A 371 62.57 37.00 69.92
N LYS A 372 62.06 37.12 71.16
CA LYS A 372 60.72 36.62 71.52
C LYS A 372 59.62 37.35 70.74
N ALA A 373 59.67 38.67 70.63
CA ALA A 373 58.68 39.45 69.89
C ALA A 373 58.64 39.08 68.39
N ASP A 374 59.80 38.95 67.76
CA ASP A 374 59.94 38.51 66.37
C ASP A 374 59.34 37.09 66.20
N THR A 375 59.62 36.17 67.13
CA THR A 375 59.06 34.80 67.15
C THR A 375 57.54 34.79 67.33
N ILE A 376 57.00 35.63 68.23
CA ILE A 376 55.55 35.78 68.43
C ILE A 376 54.88 36.31 67.16
N GLN A 377 55.52 37.23 66.44
CA GLN A 377 54.98 37.78 65.19
C GLN A 377 55.02 36.76 64.03
N GLU A 378 55.99 35.82 64.03
CA GLU A 378 56.01 34.68 63.13
C GLU A 378 54.84 33.72 63.41
N LEU A 379 54.70 33.29 64.68
CA LEU A 379 53.62 32.39 65.11
C LEU A 379 52.22 32.99 64.88
N GLN A 380 52.05 34.30 65.01
CA GLN A 380 50.80 34.99 64.67
C GLN A 380 50.50 34.95 63.16
N ARG A 381 51.51 35.03 62.29
CA ARG A 381 51.35 34.89 60.84
C ARG A 381 51.05 33.44 60.45
N GLU A 382 51.66 32.46 61.09
CA GLU A 382 51.34 31.04 60.92
C GLU A 382 49.91 30.72 61.37
N LEU A 383 49.46 31.22 62.53
CA LEU A 383 48.09 31.06 63.00
C LEU A 383 47.07 31.68 62.03
N GLN A 384 47.31 32.88 61.51
CA GLN A 384 46.44 33.49 60.50
C GLN A 384 46.42 32.71 59.18
N LYS A 385 47.53 32.07 58.79
CA LYS A 385 47.61 31.20 57.61
C LYS A 385 46.77 29.94 57.82
N LEU A 386 47.01 29.21 58.91
CA LEU A 386 46.30 27.98 59.27
C LEU A 386 44.78 28.23 59.45
N GLN A 387 44.39 29.37 60.01
CA GLN A 387 42.98 29.76 60.13
C GLN A 387 42.32 29.98 58.75
N LYS A 388 43.03 30.59 57.80
CA LYS A 388 42.56 30.74 56.42
C LYS A 388 42.46 29.39 55.71
N GLU A 389 43.48 28.55 55.82
CA GLU A 389 43.53 27.20 55.23
C GLU A 389 42.40 26.31 55.78
N SER A 390 42.16 26.34 57.09
CA SER A 390 41.01 25.69 57.75
C SER A 390 39.67 26.18 57.16
N SER A 391 39.48 27.51 57.04
CA SER A 391 38.26 28.08 56.46
C SER A 391 38.06 27.78 54.96
N MET A 392 39.10 27.35 54.26
CA MET A 392 39.02 26.89 52.86
C MET A 392 38.69 25.40 52.82
N ALA A 393 39.33 24.57 53.65
CA ALA A 393 39.02 23.16 53.80
C ALA A 393 37.56 22.92 54.26
N GLU A 394 37.02 23.76 55.14
CA GLU A 394 35.61 23.69 55.58
C GLU A 394 34.63 24.03 54.45
N LYS A 395 34.96 24.98 53.58
CA LYS A 395 34.18 25.31 52.36
C LYS A 395 34.25 24.18 51.33
N GLU A 396 35.43 23.58 51.16
CA GLU A 396 35.59 22.41 50.29
C GLU A 396 34.82 21.20 50.83
N GLN A 397 34.90 20.91 52.13
CA GLN A 397 34.17 19.82 52.76
C GLN A 397 32.64 20.01 52.68
N THR A 398 32.14 21.25 52.84
CA THR A 398 30.70 21.54 52.67
C THR A 398 30.26 21.50 51.21
N CYS A 399 31.12 21.86 50.25
CA CYS A 399 30.87 21.65 48.83
C CYS A 399 30.81 20.16 48.46
N ASN A 400 31.78 19.37 48.93
CA ASN A 400 31.83 17.93 48.71
C ASN A 400 30.66 17.19 49.38
N ARG A 401 30.20 17.66 50.55
CA ARG A 401 28.99 17.14 51.21
C ARG A 401 27.73 17.35 50.35
N LYS A 402 27.51 18.57 49.85
CA LYS A 402 26.39 18.86 48.94
C LYS A 402 26.43 17.97 47.70
N ARG A 403 27.61 17.79 47.09
CA ARG A 403 27.76 16.92 45.92
C ARG A 403 27.50 15.44 46.21
N ALA A 404 27.76 14.97 47.42
CA ALA A 404 27.38 13.63 47.87
C ALA A 404 25.85 13.51 48.12
N GLU A 405 25.21 14.56 48.64
CA GLU A 405 23.75 14.65 48.83
C GLU A 405 22.99 14.71 47.49
N GLU A 406 23.54 15.45 46.51
CA GLU A 406 23.11 15.49 45.09
C GLU A 406 23.17 14.08 44.46
N LEU A 407 24.36 13.45 44.44
CA LEU A 407 24.55 12.11 43.87
C LEU A 407 23.70 11.03 44.55
N SER A 408 23.47 11.13 45.87
CA SER A 408 22.60 10.21 46.61
C SER A 408 21.13 10.37 46.20
N SER A 409 20.71 11.61 45.93
CA SER A 409 19.37 11.95 45.44
C SER A 409 19.16 11.46 44.00
N GLU A 410 20.12 11.68 43.10
CA GLU A 410 20.17 11.14 41.74
C GLU A 410 20.08 9.61 41.73
N LEU A 411 20.86 8.93 42.58
CA LEU A 411 20.81 7.47 42.74
C LEU A 411 19.43 6.98 43.21
N SER A 412 18.80 7.70 44.16
CA SER A 412 17.45 7.38 44.63
C SER A 412 16.37 7.53 43.56
N GLU A 413 16.57 8.46 42.61
CA GLU A 413 15.66 8.67 41.49
C GLU A 413 15.90 7.64 40.37
N ALA A 414 17.16 7.31 40.07
CA ALA A 414 17.53 6.26 39.13
C ALA A 414 16.97 4.88 39.56
N LEU A 415 17.08 4.54 40.86
CA LEU A 415 16.47 3.33 41.41
C LEU A 415 14.94 3.32 41.27
N ARG A 416 14.28 4.46 41.49
CA ARG A 416 12.81 4.60 41.34
C ARG A 416 12.37 4.48 39.88
N LYS A 417 13.13 5.07 38.94
CA LYS A 417 12.94 4.93 37.50
C LYS A 417 13.10 3.46 37.05
N LEU A 418 14.13 2.78 37.56
CA LEU A 418 14.36 1.35 37.30
C LEU A 418 13.20 0.48 37.83
N GLU A 419 12.73 0.71 39.06
CA GLU A 419 11.61 -0.04 39.65
C GLU A 419 10.30 0.17 38.87
N ASN A 420 10.06 1.37 38.34
CA ASN A 420 8.91 1.65 37.49
C ASN A 420 9.02 0.97 36.11
N SER A 421 10.18 1.06 35.46
CA SER A 421 10.42 0.35 34.19
C SER A 421 10.30 -1.16 34.34
N ASP A 422 10.72 -1.73 35.47
CA ASP A 422 10.58 -3.17 35.73
C ASP A 422 9.14 -3.59 36.07
N LYS A 423 8.29 -2.67 36.57
CA LYS A 423 6.82 -2.88 36.66
C LYS A 423 6.16 -2.86 35.28
N GLU A 424 6.47 -1.85 34.46
CA GLU A 424 5.99 -1.71 33.08
C GLU A 424 6.36 -2.95 32.25
N LYS A 425 7.61 -3.40 32.34
CA LYS A 425 8.11 -4.63 31.71
C LYS A 425 7.30 -5.86 32.12
N ARG A 426 6.99 -6.05 33.41
CA ARG A 426 6.14 -7.17 33.88
C ARG A 426 4.71 -7.06 33.35
N GLN A 427 4.16 -5.85 33.26
CA GLN A 427 2.82 -5.60 32.71
C GLN A 427 2.77 -5.90 31.20
N LEU A 428 3.77 -5.44 30.44
CA LEU A 428 3.94 -5.77 29.03
C LEU A 428 4.09 -7.29 28.83
N GLN A 429 4.94 -7.94 29.62
CA GLN A 429 5.16 -9.39 29.57
C GLN A 429 3.88 -10.19 29.88
N LYS A 430 3.02 -9.70 30.79
CA LYS A 430 1.68 -10.26 31.02
C LYS A 430 0.77 -10.08 29.80
N THR A 431 0.74 -8.88 29.20
CA THR A 431 -0.08 -8.65 27.99
C THR A 431 0.38 -9.47 26.79
N VAL A 432 1.68 -9.74 26.63
CA VAL A 432 2.20 -10.64 25.60
C VAL A 432 1.67 -12.07 25.81
N ALA A 433 1.77 -12.61 27.03
CA ALA A 433 1.24 -13.95 27.34
C ALA A 433 -0.29 -14.05 27.14
N GLU A 434 -1.04 -12.99 27.43
CA GLU A 434 -2.49 -12.92 27.16
C GLU A 434 -2.82 -12.87 25.65
N GLN A 435 -1.96 -12.27 24.82
CA GLN A 435 -2.12 -12.29 23.36
C GLN A 435 -1.67 -13.62 22.75
N ASP A 436 -0.61 -14.25 23.27
CA ASP A 436 -0.20 -15.59 22.85
C ASP A 436 -1.30 -16.63 23.12
N MET A 437 -1.99 -16.56 24.26
CA MET A 437 -3.15 -17.43 24.51
C MET A 437 -4.29 -17.19 23.50
N LYS A 438 -4.65 -15.93 23.22
CA LYS A 438 -5.66 -15.59 22.19
C LYS A 438 -5.25 -16.06 20.79
N MET A 439 -3.95 -15.98 20.45
CA MET A 439 -3.42 -16.45 19.18
C MET A 439 -3.53 -17.97 19.05
N ASN A 440 -3.27 -18.71 20.12
CA ASN A 440 -3.51 -20.16 20.17
C ASN A 440 -5.00 -20.51 20.06
N ASP A 441 -5.89 -19.83 20.79
CA ASP A 441 -7.35 -20.00 20.66
C ASP A 441 -7.84 -19.75 19.22
N MET A 442 -7.28 -18.74 18.53
CA MET A 442 -7.58 -18.47 17.12
C MET A 442 -7.03 -19.55 16.19
N LEU A 443 -5.82 -20.07 16.43
CA LEU A 443 -5.26 -21.18 15.66
C LEU A 443 -6.11 -22.45 15.80
N ASP A 444 -6.61 -22.77 16.99
CA ASP A 444 -7.47 -23.95 17.20
C ASP A 444 -8.87 -23.77 16.60
N ARG A 445 -9.42 -22.54 16.60
CA ARG A 445 -10.62 -22.20 15.82
C ARG A 445 -10.41 -22.37 14.31
N ILE A 446 -9.24 -21.98 13.78
CA ILE A 446 -8.89 -22.17 12.36
C ILE A 446 -8.79 -23.67 12.03
N LYS A 447 -8.15 -24.49 12.88
CA LYS A 447 -8.10 -25.96 12.71
C LYS A 447 -9.50 -26.58 12.67
N LEU A 448 -10.41 -26.14 13.55
CA LEU A 448 -11.80 -26.61 13.59
C LEU A 448 -12.56 -26.25 12.29
N ILE A 449 -12.43 -25.01 11.81
CA ILE A 449 -13.05 -24.58 10.55
C ILE A 449 -12.48 -25.36 9.34
N GLN A 450 -11.17 -25.62 9.33
CA GLN A 450 -10.54 -26.47 8.29
C GLN A 450 -11.05 -27.92 8.33
N HIS A 451 -11.32 -28.48 9.51
CA HIS A 451 -11.95 -29.81 9.63
C HIS A 451 -13.35 -29.79 9.03
N GLN A 452 -14.18 -28.82 9.42
CA GLN A 452 -15.55 -28.67 8.92
C GLN A 452 -15.59 -28.47 7.40
N HIS A 453 -14.64 -27.74 6.80
CA HIS A 453 -14.55 -27.61 5.34
C HIS A 453 -14.30 -28.97 4.68
N ARG A 454 -13.33 -29.77 5.17
CA ARG A 454 -13.05 -31.11 4.60
C ARG A 454 -14.23 -32.06 4.74
N GLU A 455 -14.99 -31.96 5.83
CA GLU A 455 -16.21 -32.75 6.01
C GLU A 455 -17.30 -32.33 5.02
N GLN A 456 -17.53 -31.02 4.86
CA GLN A 456 -18.48 -30.47 3.86
C GLN A 456 -18.09 -30.86 2.43
N GLU A 457 -16.81 -30.75 2.10
CA GLU A 457 -16.23 -31.12 0.80
C GLU A 457 -16.34 -32.63 0.55
N SER A 458 -16.12 -33.48 1.57
CA SER A 458 -16.39 -34.92 1.48
C SER A 458 -17.88 -35.26 1.32
N THR A 459 -18.80 -34.47 1.91
CA THR A 459 -20.24 -34.64 1.65
C THR A 459 -20.64 -34.14 0.26
N LYS A 460 -20.00 -33.08 -0.24
CA LYS A 460 -20.22 -32.55 -1.59
C LYS A 460 -19.86 -33.59 -2.65
N CYS A 461 -18.67 -34.19 -2.59
CA CYS A 461 -18.26 -35.19 -3.59
C CYS A 461 -19.23 -36.38 -3.64
N LYS A 462 -19.69 -36.87 -2.48
CA LYS A 462 -20.70 -37.96 -2.41
C LYS A 462 -22.03 -37.57 -3.07
N LEU A 463 -22.49 -36.34 -2.86
CA LEU A 463 -23.71 -35.84 -3.50
C LEU A 463 -23.52 -35.61 -5.01
N GLU A 464 -22.30 -35.31 -5.47
CA GLU A 464 -21.96 -35.24 -6.90
C GLU A 464 -21.90 -36.66 -7.52
N ASP A 465 -21.36 -37.66 -6.82
CA ASP A 465 -21.41 -39.08 -7.22
C ASP A 465 -22.87 -39.59 -7.31
N ASP A 466 -23.68 -39.36 -6.26
CA ASP A 466 -25.10 -39.73 -6.19
C ASP A 466 -25.89 -39.08 -7.34
N LEU A 467 -25.63 -37.80 -7.63
CA LEU A 467 -26.25 -37.07 -8.74
C LEU A 467 -25.85 -37.67 -10.09
N GLN A 468 -24.58 -38.09 -10.25
CA GLN A 468 -24.09 -38.72 -11.48
C GLN A 468 -24.72 -40.10 -11.71
N GLU A 469 -24.86 -40.93 -10.67
CA GLU A 469 -25.57 -42.20 -10.77
C GLU A 469 -27.06 -42.00 -11.08
N ALA A 470 -27.74 -41.07 -10.38
CA ALA A 470 -29.13 -40.73 -10.65
C ALA A 470 -29.34 -40.22 -12.09
N THR A 471 -28.42 -39.40 -12.61
CA THR A 471 -28.44 -38.89 -14.00
C THR A 471 -28.32 -40.03 -15.00
N LYS A 472 -27.37 -40.95 -14.81
CA LYS A 472 -27.16 -42.12 -15.66
C LYS A 472 -28.38 -43.06 -15.65
N LEU A 473 -28.96 -43.32 -14.48
CA LEU A 473 -30.17 -44.14 -14.34
C LEU A 473 -31.38 -43.49 -15.04
N LEU A 474 -31.48 -42.16 -15.05
CA LEU A 474 -32.47 -41.41 -15.82
C LEU A 474 -32.26 -41.58 -17.35
N GLU A 475 -31.01 -41.62 -17.81
CA GLU A 475 -30.67 -41.82 -19.21
C GLU A 475 -30.97 -43.27 -19.67
N ASP A 476 -30.60 -44.28 -18.86
CA ASP A 476 -31.00 -45.68 -19.06
C ASP A 476 -32.53 -45.82 -19.13
N LYS A 477 -33.28 -45.09 -18.31
CA LYS A 477 -34.75 -45.08 -18.33
C LYS A 477 -35.33 -44.39 -19.57
N ARG A 478 -34.71 -43.32 -20.07
CA ARG A 478 -35.07 -42.69 -21.35
C ARG A 478 -34.83 -43.63 -22.52
N GLU A 479 -33.72 -44.37 -22.51
CA GLU A 479 -33.41 -45.35 -23.56
C GLU A 479 -34.36 -46.57 -23.52
N GLN A 480 -34.69 -47.06 -22.32
CA GLN A 480 -35.74 -48.09 -22.13
C GLN A 480 -37.10 -47.62 -22.65
N LEU A 481 -37.51 -46.38 -22.35
CA LEU A 481 -38.76 -45.80 -22.86
C LEU A 481 -38.75 -45.68 -24.39
N LYS A 482 -37.64 -45.25 -24.99
CA LYS A 482 -37.49 -45.20 -26.46
C LYS A 482 -37.64 -46.60 -27.08
N LYS A 483 -36.91 -47.60 -26.55
CA LYS A 483 -37.02 -49.01 -26.98
C LYS A 483 -38.44 -49.58 -26.80
N SER A 484 -39.21 -49.10 -25.82
CA SER A 484 -40.62 -49.46 -25.66
C SER A 484 -41.51 -48.82 -26.73
N LYS A 485 -41.36 -47.51 -26.99
CA LYS A 485 -42.14 -46.79 -28.01
C LYS A 485 -41.85 -47.28 -29.44
N ASP A 486 -40.63 -47.69 -29.72
CA ASP A 486 -40.28 -48.23 -31.04
C ASP A 486 -40.85 -49.66 -31.25
N ARG A 487 -41.06 -50.44 -30.17
CA ARG A 487 -41.84 -51.69 -30.23
C ARG A 487 -43.35 -51.44 -30.37
N GLU A 488 -43.87 -50.44 -29.67
CA GLU A 488 -45.28 -50.03 -29.74
C GLU A 488 -45.70 -49.69 -31.17
N LYS A 489 -44.88 -48.92 -31.91
CA LYS A 489 -45.07 -48.64 -33.34
C LYS A 489 -45.10 -49.91 -34.20
N LEU A 490 -44.16 -50.84 -34.00
CA LEU A 490 -44.13 -52.10 -34.76
C LEU A 490 -45.42 -52.92 -34.54
N MET A 491 -45.92 -52.98 -33.30
CA MET A 491 -47.21 -53.62 -33.01
C MET A 491 -48.39 -52.87 -33.67
N GLU A 492 -48.35 -51.55 -33.76
CA GLU A 492 -49.38 -50.74 -34.44
C GLU A 492 -49.35 -50.93 -35.97
N GLU A 493 -48.16 -51.01 -36.57
CA GLU A 493 -47.94 -51.35 -37.98
C GLU A 493 -48.45 -52.76 -38.31
N GLU A 494 -48.15 -53.76 -37.46
CA GLU A 494 -48.71 -55.12 -37.58
C GLU A 494 -50.24 -55.13 -37.45
N LEU A 495 -50.82 -54.37 -36.52
CA LEU A 495 -52.27 -54.28 -36.34
C LEU A 495 -52.97 -53.63 -37.54
N GLU A 496 -52.41 -52.59 -38.16
CA GLU A 496 -52.99 -52.03 -39.38
C GLU A 496 -52.78 -52.95 -40.59
N ALA A 497 -51.65 -53.66 -40.70
CA ALA A 497 -51.47 -54.71 -41.71
C ALA A 497 -52.55 -55.81 -41.60
N LEU A 498 -52.84 -56.28 -40.39
CA LEU A 498 -53.92 -57.24 -40.11
C LEU A 498 -55.32 -56.67 -40.41
N ARG A 499 -55.58 -55.40 -40.11
CA ARG A 499 -56.83 -54.72 -40.52
C ARG A 499 -56.97 -54.65 -42.04
N GLN A 500 -55.89 -54.40 -42.78
CA GLN A 500 -55.89 -54.38 -44.24
C GLN A 500 -56.05 -55.79 -44.84
N GLU A 501 -55.48 -56.83 -44.22
CA GLU A 501 -55.79 -58.23 -44.55
C GLU A 501 -57.27 -58.55 -44.33
N PHE A 502 -57.84 -58.15 -43.19
CA PHE A 502 -59.26 -58.40 -42.89
C PHE A 502 -60.17 -57.71 -43.92
N LYS A 503 -59.87 -56.45 -44.29
CA LYS A 503 -60.57 -55.72 -45.37
C LYS A 503 -60.46 -56.42 -46.74
N LYS A 504 -59.36 -57.15 -47.03
CA LYS A 504 -59.22 -57.97 -48.26
C LYS A 504 -60.05 -59.26 -48.15
N LYS A 505 -59.96 -59.97 -47.03
CA LYS A 505 -60.66 -61.24 -46.77
C LYS A 505 -62.19 -61.06 -46.76
N ASP A 506 -62.70 -59.97 -46.16
CA ASP A 506 -64.10 -59.57 -46.21
C ASP A 506 -64.61 -59.32 -47.64
N LYS A 507 -63.82 -58.64 -48.49
CA LYS A 507 -64.16 -58.44 -49.91
C LYS A 507 -64.26 -59.77 -50.66
N THR A 508 -63.28 -60.67 -50.51
CA THR A 508 -63.33 -61.98 -51.17
C THR A 508 -64.45 -62.87 -50.64
N LEU A 509 -64.79 -62.78 -49.35
CA LEU A 509 -65.96 -63.49 -48.79
C LEU A 509 -67.28 -62.97 -49.37
N LYS A 510 -67.42 -61.65 -49.52
CA LYS A 510 -68.61 -61.04 -50.16
C LYS A 510 -68.73 -61.38 -51.65
N GLU A 511 -67.61 -61.49 -52.36
CA GLU A 511 -67.61 -61.93 -53.76
C GLU A 511 -67.95 -63.43 -53.89
N ASN A 512 -67.37 -64.28 -53.03
CA ASN A 512 -67.69 -65.71 -53.01
C ASN A 512 -69.14 -65.97 -52.57
N SER A 513 -69.68 -65.16 -51.66
CA SER A 513 -71.10 -65.23 -51.26
C SER A 513 -72.02 -65.02 -52.45
N ARG A 514 -71.74 -64.03 -53.32
CA ARG A 514 -72.54 -63.79 -54.54
C ARG A 514 -72.46 -64.97 -55.51
N LYS A 515 -71.27 -65.53 -55.73
CA LYS A 515 -71.09 -66.72 -56.60
C LYS A 515 -71.88 -67.92 -56.07
N LEU A 516 -71.85 -68.15 -54.76
CA LEU A 516 -72.67 -69.19 -54.12
C LEU A 516 -74.17 -68.88 -54.19
N GLU A 517 -74.57 -67.61 -54.20
CA GLU A 517 -75.96 -67.18 -54.35
C GLU A 517 -76.46 -67.43 -55.79
N GLU A 518 -75.65 -67.05 -56.80
CA GLU A 518 -75.84 -67.36 -58.23
C GLU A 518 -75.87 -68.88 -58.50
N GLU A 519 -74.95 -69.66 -57.93
CA GLU A 519 -74.94 -71.13 -58.00
C GLU A 519 -76.20 -71.73 -57.33
N ASN A 520 -76.66 -71.17 -56.22
CA ASN A 520 -77.86 -71.63 -55.50
C ASN A 520 -79.16 -71.30 -56.26
N GLU A 521 -79.21 -70.21 -57.03
CA GLU A 521 -80.31 -69.93 -57.97
C GLU A 521 -80.31 -70.90 -59.16
N ASN A 522 -79.14 -71.16 -59.76
CA ASN A 522 -79.00 -72.16 -60.82
C ASN A 522 -79.41 -73.57 -60.33
N LEU A 523 -78.92 -73.99 -59.16
CA LEU A 523 -79.30 -75.27 -58.55
C LEU A 523 -80.80 -75.33 -58.18
N ARG A 524 -81.44 -74.20 -57.84
CA ARG A 524 -82.91 -74.15 -57.67
C ARG A 524 -83.65 -74.37 -58.99
N ALA A 525 -83.17 -73.80 -60.10
CA ALA A 525 -83.74 -74.03 -61.43
C ALA A 525 -83.54 -75.48 -61.90
N GLU A 526 -82.35 -76.06 -61.70
CA GLU A 526 -82.08 -77.48 -61.96
C GLU A 526 -82.94 -78.40 -61.10
N LEU A 527 -83.06 -78.13 -59.80
CA LEU A 527 -83.87 -78.92 -58.89
C LEU A 527 -85.37 -78.82 -59.23
N GLN A 528 -85.85 -77.67 -59.70
CA GLN A 528 -87.21 -77.52 -60.22
C GLN A 528 -87.42 -78.35 -61.50
N CYS A 529 -86.44 -78.38 -62.41
CA CYS A 529 -86.48 -79.25 -63.60
C CYS A 529 -86.50 -80.73 -63.19
N CYS A 530 -85.57 -81.16 -62.34
CA CYS A 530 -85.49 -82.50 -61.78
C CYS A 530 -86.76 -82.91 -61.01
N SER A 531 -87.43 -81.96 -60.35
CA SER A 531 -88.71 -82.20 -59.64
C SER A 531 -89.81 -82.63 -60.62
N THR A 532 -89.99 -81.92 -61.74
CA THR A 532 -90.96 -82.33 -62.78
C THR A 532 -90.61 -83.68 -63.41
N GLN A 533 -89.30 -83.96 -63.58
CA GLN A 533 -88.82 -85.23 -64.08
C GLN A 533 -89.06 -86.38 -63.08
N LEU A 534 -88.92 -86.10 -61.77
CA LEU A 534 -89.22 -87.01 -60.68
C LEU A 534 -90.73 -87.26 -60.55
N GLU A 535 -91.60 -86.25 -60.72
CA GLU A 535 -93.05 -86.42 -60.78
C GLU A 535 -93.47 -87.41 -61.89
N SER A 536 -92.84 -87.29 -63.07
CA SER A 536 -93.02 -88.24 -64.19
C SER A 536 -92.50 -89.66 -63.90
N SER A 537 -91.72 -89.82 -62.83
CA SER A 537 -91.05 -91.07 -62.43
C SER A 537 -91.68 -91.70 -61.19
N VAL A 538 -92.21 -90.92 -60.24
CA VAL A 538 -93.04 -91.38 -59.11
C VAL A 538 -94.31 -92.06 -59.63
N ASN A 539 -94.91 -91.52 -60.69
CA ASN A 539 -96.04 -92.16 -61.38
C ASN A 539 -95.68 -93.53 -62.02
N LYS A 540 -94.39 -93.83 -62.24
CA LYS A 540 -93.89 -95.15 -62.70
C LYS A 540 -93.43 -96.03 -61.53
N TYR A 541 -92.96 -95.41 -60.44
CA TYR A 541 -92.56 -96.09 -59.21
C TYR A 541 -93.76 -96.66 -58.45
N ASN A 542 -94.90 -95.95 -58.39
CA ASN A 542 -96.12 -96.45 -57.74
C ASN A 542 -96.60 -97.79 -58.33
N THR A 543 -96.46 -98.00 -59.65
CA THR A 543 -96.71 -99.30 -60.31
C THR A 543 -95.67 -100.38 -60.00
N SER A 544 -94.45 -100.00 -59.63
CA SER A 544 -93.36 -100.93 -59.28
C SER A 544 -93.34 -101.29 -57.78
N GLN A 545 -93.79 -100.38 -56.92
CA GLN A 545 -93.86 -100.56 -55.46
C GLN A 545 -94.80 -101.71 -55.06
N GLN A 546 -95.81 -102.03 -55.88
CA GLN A 546 -96.67 -103.19 -55.71
C GLN A 546 -95.91 -104.53 -55.76
N VAL A 547 -94.77 -104.59 -56.47
CA VAL A 547 -93.91 -105.79 -56.58
C VAL A 547 -92.94 -105.91 -55.40
N ILE A 548 -92.59 -104.79 -54.77
CA ILE A 548 -91.63 -104.73 -53.65
C ILE A 548 -92.24 -105.25 -52.33
N GLN A 549 -93.57 -105.28 -52.22
CA GLN A 549 -94.25 -105.86 -51.03
C GLN A 549 -93.99 -107.36 -50.84
N ASP A 550 -93.75 -108.13 -51.90
CA ASP A 550 -93.49 -109.57 -51.78
C ASP A 550 -92.04 -109.92 -51.45
N LEU A 551 -91.06 -109.13 -51.93
CA LEU A 551 -89.63 -109.36 -51.65
C LEU A 551 -89.23 -109.02 -50.20
N ASN A 552 -89.99 -108.18 -49.49
CA ASN A 552 -89.70 -107.81 -48.10
C ASN A 552 -89.88 -108.97 -47.09
N LYS A 553 -90.50 -110.09 -47.49
CA LYS A 553 -90.65 -111.28 -46.65
C LYS A 553 -89.34 -112.06 -46.49
N GLU A 554 -88.46 -112.00 -47.49
CA GLU A 554 -87.20 -112.76 -47.54
C GLU A 554 -86.09 -112.15 -46.66
N ILE A 555 -86.03 -110.81 -46.61
CA ILE A 555 -84.95 -110.05 -45.93
C ILE A 555 -84.96 -110.25 -44.40
N ALA A 556 -86.08 -110.69 -43.82
CA ALA A 556 -86.21 -110.93 -42.39
C ALA A 556 -85.22 -112.01 -41.87
N LEU A 557 -84.92 -113.03 -42.67
CA LEU A 557 -84.11 -114.19 -42.25
C LEU A 557 -82.60 -113.92 -42.17
N GLN A 558 -82.09 -112.83 -42.76
CA GLN A 558 -80.64 -112.58 -42.83
C GLN A 558 -80.08 -111.75 -41.67
N LYS A 559 -80.92 -111.14 -40.82
CA LYS A 559 -80.46 -110.27 -39.72
C LYS A 559 -79.83 -111.00 -38.54
N GLU A 560 -80.16 -112.27 -38.34
CA GLU A 560 -79.77 -113.02 -37.13
C GLU A 560 -78.27 -113.40 -37.11
N SER A 561 -77.62 -113.45 -38.28
CA SER A 561 -76.23 -113.85 -38.45
C SER A 561 -75.19 -112.84 -37.92
N LEU A 562 -75.54 -111.58 -37.69
CA LEU A 562 -74.56 -110.51 -37.45
C LEU A 562 -74.12 -110.35 -35.98
N MET A 563 -74.84 -110.91 -35.01
CA MET A 563 -74.58 -110.64 -33.59
C MET A 563 -73.42 -111.45 -32.96
N SER A 564 -72.91 -112.48 -33.64
CA SER A 564 -71.94 -113.43 -33.04
C SER A 564 -70.48 -112.96 -33.05
N LEU A 565 -70.11 -112.02 -33.93
CA LEU A 565 -68.71 -111.62 -34.14
C LEU A 565 -68.19 -110.57 -33.15
N GLN A 566 -69.08 -109.81 -32.50
CA GLN A 566 -68.68 -108.70 -31.60
C GLN A 566 -67.95 -109.17 -30.33
N ALA A 567 -68.18 -110.42 -29.88
CA ALA A 567 -67.78 -110.89 -28.55
C ALA A 567 -66.30 -111.35 -28.41
N GLN A 568 -65.47 -111.24 -29.45
CA GLN A 568 -64.10 -111.77 -29.43
C GLN A 568 -63.00 -110.74 -29.14
N LEU A 569 -63.30 -109.44 -29.23
CA LEU A 569 -62.29 -108.37 -29.19
C LEU A 569 -61.77 -108.05 -27.76
N ASP A 570 -62.66 -108.00 -26.77
CA ASP A 570 -62.36 -107.48 -25.43
C ASP A 570 -61.37 -108.33 -24.60
N LYS A 571 -61.06 -109.55 -25.05
CA LYS A 571 -60.29 -110.54 -24.29
C LYS A 571 -58.76 -110.34 -24.36
N ALA A 572 -58.27 -109.46 -25.24
CA ALA A 572 -56.83 -109.23 -25.43
C ALA A 572 -56.23 -108.18 -24.47
N LEU A 573 -56.97 -107.09 -24.20
CA LEU A 573 -56.44 -105.88 -23.54
C LEU A 573 -56.03 -106.03 -22.06
N GLN A 574 -56.42 -107.12 -21.39
CA GLN A 574 -56.19 -107.30 -19.94
C GLN A 574 -54.81 -107.88 -19.58
N LYS A 575 -54.03 -108.45 -20.52
CA LYS A 575 -52.82 -109.22 -20.18
C LYS A 575 -51.52 -108.42 -20.04
N GLU A 576 -51.44 -107.24 -20.65
CA GLU A 576 -50.18 -106.48 -20.73
C GLU A 576 -49.81 -105.77 -19.40
N LYS A 577 -50.83 -105.45 -18.58
CA LYS A 577 -50.69 -104.53 -17.43
C LYS A 577 -49.95 -105.11 -16.21
N HIS A 578 -49.62 -106.40 -16.18
CA HIS A 578 -49.17 -107.08 -14.96
C HIS A 578 -47.63 -107.13 -14.76
N TYR A 579 -46.82 -107.09 -15.83
CA TYR A 579 -45.41 -107.52 -15.78
C TYR A 579 -44.38 -106.47 -15.30
N LEU A 580 -44.78 -105.24 -15.01
CA LEU A 580 -43.86 -104.09 -14.88
C LEU A 580 -43.45 -103.69 -13.45
N GLN A 581 -43.80 -104.46 -12.40
CA GLN A 581 -43.80 -103.94 -11.02
C GLN A 581 -43.06 -104.77 -9.94
N THR A 582 -41.85 -105.28 -10.19
CA THR A 582 -41.00 -105.79 -9.07
C THR A 582 -39.48 -105.70 -9.28
N THR A 583 -38.77 -105.37 -8.18
CA THR A 583 -37.37 -105.73 -7.85
C THR A 583 -36.20 -104.92 -8.44
N ILE A 584 -35.79 -103.85 -7.74
CA ILE A 584 -34.38 -103.45 -7.52
C ILE A 584 -34.22 -103.08 -6.02
N THR A 585 -33.06 -103.33 -5.41
CA THR A 585 -32.84 -103.24 -3.96
C THR A 585 -32.49 -101.84 -3.45
N LYS A 586 -33.02 -101.48 -2.28
CA LYS A 586 -33.01 -100.10 -1.72
C LYS A 586 -31.70 -99.71 -1.00
N GLU A 587 -31.08 -100.64 -0.28
CA GLU A 587 -30.02 -100.32 0.69
C GLU A 587 -28.70 -99.86 0.03
N ALA A 588 -28.40 -100.34 -1.18
CA ALA A 588 -27.25 -99.88 -1.95
C ALA A 588 -27.38 -98.40 -2.35
N TYR A 589 -28.58 -97.97 -2.72
CA TYR A 589 -28.89 -96.57 -3.04
C TYR A 589 -28.73 -95.68 -1.81
N ASP A 590 -29.32 -96.08 -0.67
CA ASP A 590 -29.28 -95.30 0.58
C ASP A 590 -27.85 -95.19 1.18
N ALA A 591 -26.94 -96.10 0.86
CA ALA A 591 -25.52 -96.00 1.23
C ALA A 591 -24.72 -95.06 0.30
N LEU A 592 -25.01 -95.07 -1.00
CA LEU A 592 -24.32 -94.25 -1.99
C LEU A 592 -24.76 -92.78 -1.91
N SER A 593 -26.07 -92.54 -1.73
CA SER A 593 -26.65 -91.20 -1.52
C SER A 593 -26.07 -90.47 -0.31
N ARG A 594 -25.82 -91.16 0.82
CA ARG A 594 -25.19 -90.54 2.01
C ARG A 594 -23.73 -90.12 1.78
N LYS A 595 -22.97 -90.87 0.98
CA LYS A 595 -21.61 -90.46 0.59
C LYS A 595 -21.62 -89.32 -0.42
N SER A 596 -22.59 -89.31 -1.33
CA SER A 596 -22.81 -88.20 -2.26
C SER A 596 -23.13 -86.90 -1.53
N ALA A 597 -24.02 -86.94 -0.53
CA ALA A 597 -24.38 -85.78 0.28
C ALA A 597 -23.17 -85.19 1.01
N ALA A 598 -22.40 -86.00 1.76
CA ALA A 598 -21.22 -85.50 2.47
C ALA A 598 -20.17 -84.87 1.52
N CYS A 599 -19.94 -85.48 0.35
CA CYS A 599 -19.02 -84.92 -0.65
C CYS A 599 -19.55 -83.63 -1.31
N GLN A 600 -20.87 -83.48 -1.42
CA GLN A 600 -21.54 -82.27 -1.90
C GLN A 600 -21.51 -81.14 -0.86
N ASP A 601 -21.64 -81.47 0.42
CA ASP A 601 -21.52 -80.52 1.54
C ASP A 601 -20.07 -79.99 1.64
N ASP A 602 -19.08 -80.88 1.59
CA ASP A 602 -17.65 -80.52 1.55
C ASP A 602 -17.32 -79.60 0.35
N LEU A 603 -17.83 -79.93 -0.84
CA LEU A 603 -17.67 -79.09 -2.04
C LEU A 603 -18.32 -77.72 -1.88
N THR A 604 -19.51 -77.66 -1.28
CA THR A 604 -20.23 -76.41 -1.03
C THR A 604 -19.43 -75.52 -0.07
N GLN A 605 -18.95 -76.08 1.04
CA GLN A 605 -18.13 -75.35 2.01
C GLN A 605 -16.77 -74.90 1.43
N ALA A 606 -16.19 -75.66 0.49
CA ALA A 606 -14.99 -75.24 -0.24
C ALA A 606 -15.25 -74.05 -1.18
N LEU A 607 -16.40 -74.05 -1.88
CA LEU A 607 -16.83 -72.94 -2.74
C LEU A 607 -17.17 -71.69 -1.93
N GLU A 608 -17.80 -71.82 -0.76
CA GLU A 608 -18.05 -70.70 0.16
C GLU A 608 -16.74 -70.06 0.65
N LYS A 609 -15.76 -70.86 1.07
CA LYS A 609 -14.43 -70.36 1.45
C LYS A 609 -13.72 -69.66 0.29
N LEU A 610 -13.79 -70.22 -0.93
CA LEU A 610 -13.21 -69.59 -2.13
C LEU A 610 -13.89 -68.25 -2.46
N ASN A 611 -15.22 -68.18 -2.34
CA ASN A 611 -15.98 -66.93 -2.52
C ASN A 611 -15.65 -65.89 -1.45
N HIS A 612 -15.44 -66.31 -0.19
CA HIS A 612 -15.02 -65.44 0.90
C HIS A 612 -13.62 -64.87 0.65
N VAL A 613 -12.61 -65.70 0.37
CA VAL A 613 -11.24 -65.24 0.03
C VAL A 613 -11.25 -64.36 -1.22
N THR A 614 -12.13 -64.63 -2.18
CA THR A 614 -12.29 -63.79 -3.39
C THR A 614 -12.89 -62.42 -3.06
N SER A 615 -13.85 -62.33 -2.12
CA SER A 615 -14.43 -61.05 -1.70
C SER A 615 -13.46 -60.24 -0.83
N GLU A 616 -12.69 -60.90 0.04
CA GLU A 616 -11.58 -60.31 0.80
C GLU A 616 -10.49 -59.77 -0.12
N THR A 617 -10.05 -60.56 -1.11
CA THR A 617 -9.04 -60.14 -2.10
C THR A 617 -9.51 -58.90 -2.86
N LYS A 618 -10.77 -58.87 -3.30
CA LYS A 618 -11.39 -57.67 -3.93
C LYS A 618 -11.49 -56.48 -2.98
N SER A 619 -11.62 -56.72 -1.67
CA SER A 619 -11.65 -55.66 -0.65
C SER A 619 -10.27 -55.08 -0.37
N LEU A 620 -9.27 -55.94 -0.22
CA LEU A 620 -7.86 -55.55 -0.08
C LEU A 620 -7.35 -54.83 -1.34
N GLN A 621 -7.74 -55.28 -2.53
CA GLN A 621 -7.42 -54.61 -3.78
C GLN A 621 -8.02 -53.20 -3.84
N ARG A 622 -9.30 -53.03 -3.49
CA ARG A 622 -9.95 -51.70 -3.38
C ARG A 622 -9.25 -50.80 -2.34
N SER A 623 -8.89 -51.35 -1.18
CA SER A 623 -8.15 -50.62 -0.14
C SER A 623 -6.76 -50.17 -0.61
N LEU A 624 -6.04 -51.04 -1.35
CA LEU A 624 -4.75 -50.72 -1.94
C LEU A 624 -4.86 -49.61 -2.99
N THR A 625 -5.83 -49.69 -3.89
CA THR A 625 -6.10 -48.65 -4.90
C THR A 625 -6.43 -47.31 -4.23
N GLN A 626 -7.34 -47.29 -3.24
CA GLN A 626 -7.65 -46.07 -2.47
C GLN A 626 -6.45 -45.50 -1.71
N THR A 627 -5.49 -46.35 -1.31
CA THR A 627 -4.25 -45.91 -0.66
C THR A 627 -3.26 -45.33 -1.68
N GLN A 628 -3.22 -45.88 -2.90
CA GLN A 628 -2.42 -45.35 -4.02
C GLN A 628 -2.98 -44.02 -4.55
N GLU A 629 -4.30 -43.87 -4.65
CA GLU A 629 -4.98 -42.62 -5.02
C GLU A 629 -4.69 -41.51 -4.00
N LYS A 630 -4.84 -41.80 -2.70
CA LYS A 630 -4.47 -40.85 -1.62
C LYS A 630 -2.98 -40.50 -1.62
N LYS A 631 -2.10 -41.44 -1.97
CA LYS A 631 -0.66 -41.16 -2.13
C LYS A 631 -0.43 -40.17 -3.28
N ALA A 632 -1.04 -40.40 -4.45
CA ALA A 632 -0.91 -39.51 -5.59
C ALA A 632 -1.43 -38.09 -5.29
N GLN A 633 -2.59 -37.98 -4.63
CA GLN A 633 -3.15 -36.69 -4.18
C GLN A 633 -2.18 -35.93 -3.26
N LEU A 634 -1.53 -36.62 -2.31
CA LEU A 634 -0.53 -36.00 -1.43
C LEU A 634 0.75 -35.60 -2.17
N GLU A 635 1.18 -36.36 -3.18
CA GLU A 635 2.31 -35.99 -4.04
C GLU A 635 2.00 -34.77 -4.92
N GLU A 636 0.78 -34.66 -5.46
CA GLU A 636 0.29 -33.47 -6.16
C GLU A 636 0.18 -32.24 -5.24
N GLU A 637 -0.35 -32.40 -4.02
CA GLU A 637 -0.35 -31.33 -3.02
C GLU A 637 1.06 -30.83 -2.70
N ILE A 638 2.02 -31.74 -2.47
CA ILE A 638 3.42 -31.40 -2.18
C ILE A 638 4.02 -30.59 -3.34
N ILE A 639 3.83 -31.01 -4.59
CA ILE A 639 4.28 -30.27 -5.78
C ILE A 639 3.63 -28.87 -5.83
N ALA A 640 2.34 -28.76 -5.54
CA ALA A 640 1.64 -27.48 -5.49
C ALA A 640 2.16 -26.56 -4.36
N TYR A 641 2.50 -27.09 -3.18
CA TYR A 641 3.14 -26.33 -2.10
C TYR A 641 4.57 -25.90 -2.46
N GLU A 642 5.37 -26.77 -3.09
CA GLU A 642 6.69 -26.39 -3.60
C GLU A 642 6.59 -25.25 -4.63
N GLU A 643 5.63 -25.31 -5.56
CA GLU A 643 5.42 -24.23 -6.53
C GLU A 643 5.05 -22.91 -5.88
N ARG A 644 4.15 -22.92 -4.88
CA ARG A 644 3.80 -21.72 -4.10
C ARG A 644 5.03 -21.16 -3.40
N MET A 645 5.87 -22.01 -2.81
CA MET A 645 7.10 -21.60 -2.14
C MET A 645 8.15 -21.06 -3.13
N LYS A 646 8.28 -21.65 -4.32
CA LYS A 646 9.13 -21.16 -5.42
C LYS A 646 8.68 -19.77 -5.89
N LYS A 647 7.37 -19.55 -6.05
CA LYS A 647 6.76 -18.25 -6.40
C LYS A 647 7.03 -17.19 -5.32
N LEU A 648 6.76 -17.51 -4.05
CA LEU A 648 7.04 -16.61 -2.91
C LEU A 648 8.52 -16.23 -2.81
N ASN A 649 9.43 -17.19 -3.00
CA ASN A 649 10.88 -16.92 -3.00
C ASN A 649 11.32 -16.03 -4.17
N MET A 650 10.67 -16.11 -5.33
CA MET A 650 10.91 -15.17 -6.44
C MET A 650 10.40 -13.76 -6.11
N GLU A 651 9.28 -13.62 -5.41
CA GLU A 651 8.74 -12.32 -4.97
C GLU A 651 9.60 -11.68 -3.87
N LEU A 652 10.05 -12.46 -2.88
CA LEU A 652 11.03 -12.01 -1.89
C LEU A 652 12.36 -11.56 -2.54
N LYS A 653 12.79 -12.23 -3.62
CA LYS A 653 13.97 -11.81 -4.38
C LYS A 653 13.75 -10.51 -5.16
N LYS A 654 12.56 -10.28 -5.72
CA LYS A 654 12.18 -8.99 -6.35
C LYS A 654 12.11 -7.86 -5.32
N LEU A 655 11.47 -8.09 -4.18
CA LEU A 655 11.38 -7.11 -3.07
C LEU A 655 12.76 -6.71 -2.54
N ARG A 656 13.68 -7.67 -2.40
CA ARG A 656 15.08 -7.37 -2.07
C ARG A 656 15.78 -6.52 -3.15
N GLY A 657 15.50 -6.76 -4.42
CA GLY A 657 15.98 -5.93 -5.53
C GLY A 657 15.47 -4.49 -5.43
N PHE A 658 14.15 -4.29 -5.31
CA PHE A 658 13.55 -2.96 -5.16
C PHE A 658 14.03 -2.23 -3.89
N HIS A 659 14.26 -2.94 -2.79
CA HIS A 659 14.84 -2.36 -1.58
C HIS A 659 16.27 -1.85 -1.84
N GLN A 660 17.11 -2.63 -2.52
CA GLN A 660 18.48 -2.25 -2.85
C GLN A 660 18.53 -1.09 -3.89
N GLU A 661 17.61 -1.06 -4.85
CA GLU A 661 17.45 0.07 -5.78
C GLU A 661 17.02 1.35 -5.03
N SER A 662 16.10 1.22 -4.07
CA SER A 662 15.65 2.33 -3.21
C SER A 662 16.76 2.85 -2.27
N GLU A 663 17.59 1.97 -1.70
CA GLU A 663 18.77 2.39 -0.91
C GLU A 663 19.77 3.19 -1.75
N LEU A 664 20.01 2.77 -3.00
CA LEU A 664 20.87 3.50 -3.95
C LEU A 664 20.28 4.86 -4.35
N GLU A 665 18.95 4.96 -4.49
CA GLU A 665 18.27 6.23 -4.78
C GLU A 665 18.30 7.18 -3.57
N VAL A 666 18.05 6.68 -2.35
CA VAL A 666 18.17 7.46 -1.10
C VAL A 666 19.59 8.00 -0.94
N HIS A 667 20.63 7.17 -1.10
CA HIS A 667 22.02 7.64 -1.05
C HIS A 667 22.36 8.67 -2.13
N ALA A 668 21.73 8.61 -3.30
CA ALA A 668 21.86 9.64 -4.33
C ALA A 668 21.18 10.96 -3.93
N PHE A 669 20.04 10.91 -3.22
CA PHE A 669 19.39 12.10 -2.65
C PHE A 669 20.17 12.69 -1.47
N ASP A 670 20.67 11.85 -0.54
CA ASP A 670 21.50 12.28 0.60
C ASP A 670 22.72 13.05 0.12
N LYS A 671 23.46 12.49 -0.84
CA LYS A 671 24.62 13.15 -1.45
C LYS A 671 24.25 14.48 -2.11
N LYS A 672 23.10 14.54 -2.78
CA LYS A 672 22.61 15.79 -3.40
C LYS A 672 22.21 16.84 -2.35
N LEU A 673 21.66 16.41 -1.21
CA LEU A 673 21.38 17.26 -0.05
C LEU A 673 22.68 17.79 0.59
N GLU A 674 23.72 16.96 0.70
CA GLU A 674 25.06 17.39 1.13
C GLU A 674 25.68 18.40 0.15
N GLU A 675 25.64 18.13 -1.16
CA GLU A 675 26.12 19.04 -2.20
C GLU A 675 25.38 20.40 -2.18
N MET A 676 24.06 20.41 -1.92
CA MET A 676 23.29 21.65 -1.75
C MET A 676 23.58 22.35 -0.41
N SER A 677 23.79 21.61 0.67
CA SER A 677 24.13 22.17 1.99
C SER A 677 25.51 22.84 1.96
N CYS A 678 26.48 22.22 1.29
CA CYS A 678 27.79 22.81 1.00
C CYS A 678 27.68 24.11 0.19
N GLN A 679 26.78 24.18 -0.80
CA GLN A 679 26.52 25.42 -1.54
C GLN A 679 25.91 26.50 -0.65
N VAL A 680 24.91 26.18 0.18
CA VAL A 680 24.30 27.15 1.12
C VAL A 680 25.33 27.70 2.10
N LEU A 681 26.23 26.86 2.64
CA LEU A 681 27.36 27.29 3.47
C LEU A 681 28.33 28.24 2.74
N GLN A 682 28.59 28.00 1.45
CA GLN A 682 29.39 28.91 0.63
C GLN A 682 28.69 30.25 0.40
N TRP A 683 27.40 30.25 0.07
CA TRP A 683 26.60 31.47 -0.08
C TRP A 683 26.50 32.28 1.21
N GLN A 684 26.29 31.62 2.36
CA GLN A 684 26.25 32.26 3.68
C GLN A 684 27.60 32.90 4.03
N LYS A 685 28.71 32.20 3.76
CA LYS A 685 30.06 32.72 3.97
C LYS A 685 30.37 33.90 3.05
N GLN A 686 29.94 33.87 1.79
CA GLN A 686 30.08 34.98 0.86
C GLN A 686 29.29 36.20 1.35
N HIS A 687 28.00 36.03 1.68
CA HIS A 687 27.16 37.10 2.21
C HIS A 687 27.74 37.74 3.49
N GLN A 688 28.34 36.94 4.38
CA GLN A 688 29.02 37.46 5.57
C GLN A 688 30.30 38.25 5.26
N ASN A 689 30.99 37.96 4.15
CA ASN A 689 32.11 38.77 3.66
C ASN A 689 31.61 40.07 3.00
N ASP A 690 30.53 39.98 2.21
CA ASP A 690 29.91 41.14 1.57
C ASP A 690 29.39 42.15 2.61
N LEU A 691 28.77 41.66 3.70
CA LEU A 691 28.37 42.49 4.84
C LEU A 691 29.55 43.22 5.51
N LYS A 692 30.71 42.55 5.68
CA LYS A 692 31.91 43.20 6.23
C LYS A 692 32.47 44.26 5.28
N MET A 693 32.42 44.00 3.98
CA MET A 693 32.83 44.96 2.94
C MET A 693 31.90 46.18 2.90
N LEU A 694 30.59 45.98 3.04
CA LEU A 694 29.60 47.06 3.16
C LEU A 694 29.82 47.87 4.44
N ALA A 695 30.02 47.24 5.60
CA ALA A 695 30.30 47.95 6.85
C ALA A 695 31.58 48.82 6.75
N ALA A 696 32.65 48.30 6.16
CA ALA A 696 33.87 49.07 5.90
C ALA A 696 33.67 50.22 4.89
N LYS A 697 32.65 50.13 4.01
CA LYS A 697 32.25 51.21 3.11
C LYS A 697 31.36 52.26 3.79
N GLU A 698 30.53 51.87 4.74
CA GLU A 698 29.77 52.78 5.60
C GLU A 698 30.69 53.54 6.56
N GLU A 699 31.76 52.90 7.05
CA GLU A 699 32.80 53.55 7.88
C GLU A 699 33.56 54.61 7.06
N GLN A 700 34.05 54.27 5.85
CA GLN A 700 34.63 55.25 4.93
C GLN A 700 33.66 56.38 4.55
N LEU A 701 32.37 56.09 4.40
CA LEU A 701 31.36 57.12 4.14
C LEU A 701 31.17 58.05 5.35
N ARG A 702 31.34 57.53 6.57
CA ARG A 702 31.27 58.32 7.81
C ARG A 702 32.51 59.19 7.98
N GLU A 703 33.71 58.67 7.72
CA GLU A 703 34.95 59.46 7.68
C GLU A 703 34.77 60.68 6.74
N PHE A 704 34.28 60.47 5.52
CA PHE A 704 33.98 61.58 4.60
C PHE A 704 32.83 62.50 5.07
N GLN A 705 31.86 62.01 5.85
CA GLN A 705 30.82 62.87 6.44
C GLN A 705 31.35 63.72 7.60
N GLU A 706 32.28 63.20 8.39
CA GLU A 706 32.95 63.89 9.48
C GLU A 706 33.96 64.92 8.93
N GLU A 707 34.73 64.59 7.89
CA GLU A 707 35.53 65.56 7.12
C GLU A 707 34.65 66.67 6.52
N MET A 708 33.51 66.32 5.90
CA MET A 708 32.55 67.29 5.36
C MET A 708 31.79 68.08 6.44
N ALA A 709 31.80 67.64 7.70
CA ALA A 709 31.28 68.39 8.84
C ALA A 709 32.35 69.36 9.36
N ALA A 710 33.57 68.90 9.56
CA ALA A 710 34.71 69.74 9.95
C ALA A 710 34.99 70.84 8.93
N LEU A 711 34.92 70.55 7.61
CA LEU A 711 35.03 71.57 6.57
C LEU A 711 33.91 72.62 6.63
N LYS A 712 32.69 72.25 7.06
CA LYS A 712 31.60 73.22 7.28
C LYS A 712 31.77 74.00 8.57
N GLU A 713 32.32 73.39 9.62
CA GLU A 713 32.61 74.05 10.88
C GLU A 713 33.73 75.09 10.71
N ASN A 714 34.83 74.74 10.01
CA ASN A 714 35.87 75.69 9.61
C ASN A 714 35.30 76.87 8.78
N LEU A 715 34.38 76.60 7.84
CA LEU A 715 33.69 77.66 7.09
C LEU A 715 32.73 78.50 7.97
N LEU A 716 32.18 77.93 9.05
CA LEU A 716 31.40 78.65 10.06
C LEU A 716 32.27 79.43 11.06
N GLU A 717 33.56 79.10 11.16
CA GLU A 717 34.55 79.89 11.88
C GLU A 717 35.11 81.03 11.02
N ASP A 718 35.23 80.88 9.69
CA ASP A 718 35.45 82.01 8.77
C ASP A 718 34.27 83.02 8.80
N ASP A 719 33.03 82.55 8.98
CA ASP A 719 31.83 83.40 9.24
C ASP A 719 31.89 84.19 10.59
N LYS A 720 33.02 84.16 11.32
CA LYS A 720 33.26 85.00 12.52
C LYS A 720 33.82 86.39 12.21
N GLU A 721 34.17 86.73 10.95
CA GLU A 721 34.40 88.13 10.58
C GLU A 721 33.08 88.86 10.19
N PRO A 722 32.80 90.06 10.74
CA PRO A 722 31.46 90.65 10.66
C PRO A 722 31.21 91.52 9.40
N CYS A 723 30.29 91.09 8.52
CA CYS A 723 29.67 91.97 7.52
C CYS A 723 28.19 91.62 7.19
N CYS A 724 27.49 92.55 6.52
CA CYS A 724 26.03 92.68 6.58
C CYS A 724 25.18 91.89 5.55
N LEU A 725 23.88 91.76 5.89
CA LEU A 725 22.70 91.41 5.07
C LEU A 725 22.60 92.17 3.71
N PRO A 726 21.77 91.78 2.69
CA PRO A 726 20.47 91.08 2.82
C PRO A 726 19.95 90.11 1.70
N GLN A 727 19.22 89.08 2.12
CA GLN A 727 17.90 88.58 1.63
C GLN A 727 17.43 88.82 0.16
N ARG A 728 17.29 87.75 -0.66
CA ARG A 728 16.09 87.48 -1.52
C ARG A 728 15.96 86.04 -2.07
N SER A 729 14.98 85.79 -2.96
CA SER A 729 14.27 84.50 -3.15
C SER A 729 14.28 83.88 -4.56
N VAL A 730 14.26 82.54 -4.61
CA VAL A 730 13.96 81.59 -5.72
C VAL A 730 12.47 81.72 -6.13
N PRO A 731 12.00 81.61 -7.42
CA PRO A 731 11.93 80.31 -8.15
C PRO A 731 11.85 80.28 -9.71
N LYS A 732 11.92 79.04 -10.27
CA LYS A 732 10.83 78.35 -11.04
C LYS A 732 11.25 77.74 -12.40
N ASP A 733 10.98 76.44 -12.61
CA ASP A 733 10.42 75.92 -13.87
C ASP A 733 9.85 74.49 -13.71
N THR A 734 8.85 74.06 -14.50
CA THR A 734 8.16 72.75 -14.29
C THR A 734 7.44 72.14 -15.52
N CYS A 735 7.52 72.72 -16.72
CA CYS A 735 6.60 72.37 -17.83
C CYS A 735 6.92 71.10 -18.65
N SER A 736 7.98 70.33 -18.34
CA SER A 736 8.42 69.21 -19.21
C SER A 736 7.59 67.92 -19.05
N LEU A 737 7.23 67.55 -17.82
CA LEU A 737 6.83 66.18 -17.46
C LEU A 737 5.52 65.68 -18.08
N TYR A 738 4.60 66.57 -18.44
CA TYR A 738 3.28 66.15 -18.94
C TYR A 738 3.34 65.51 -20.34
N ARG A 739 4.29 65.93 -21.20
CA ARG A 739 4.39 65.43 -22.58
C ARG A 739 4.90 63.98 -22.66
N GLU A 740 5.66 63.54 -21.67
CA GLU A 740 6.28 62.20 -21.65
C GLU A 740 5.27 61.12 -21.24
N ASN A 741 4.29 61.45 -20.38
CA ASN A 741 3.26 60.51 -19.94
C ASN A 741 2.32 60.05 -21.08
N ASP A 742 1.84 60.96 -21.93
CA ASP A 742 0.94 60.62 -23.05
C ASP A 742 1.61 59.65 -24.06
N GLN A 743 2.92 59.82 -24.26
CA GLN A 743 3.76 58.98 -25.12
C GLN A 743 3.90 57.54 -24.55
N ILE A 744 3.97 57.41 -23.22
CA ILE A 744 3.99 56.12 -22.52
C ILE A 744 2.63 55.44 -22.61
N MET A 745 1.53 56.17 -22.39
CA MET A 745 0.17 55.62 -22.43
C MET A 745 -0.21 55.04 -23.80
N THR A 746 0.10 55.76 -24.89
CA THR A 746 -0.14 55.24 -26.26
C THR A 746 0.70 54.00 -26.58
N SER A 747 1.93 53.93 -26.06
CA SER A 747 2.79 52.75 -26.21
C SER A 747 2.24 51.53 -25.45
N LEU A 748 1.70 51.75 -24.23
CA LEU A 748 1.10 50.71 -23.40
C LEU A 748 -0.16 50.11 -24.06
N GLU A 749 -1.02 50.94 -24.65
CA GLU A 749 -2.18 50.48 -25.41
C GLU A 749 -1.81 49.61 -26.62
N GLN A 750 -0.78 49.99 -27.38
CA GLN A 750 -0.32 49.19 -28.52
C GLN A 750 0.17 47.80 -28.08
N TRP A 751 0.91 47.73 -26.97
CA TRP A 751 1.36 46.45 -26.41
C TRP A 751 0.18 45.56 -25.99
N ALA A 752 -0.82 46.12 -25.29
CA ALA A 752 -2.02 45.38 -24.89
C ALA A 752 -2.81 44.85 -26.10
N LYS A 753 -2.96 45.67 -27.14
CA LYS A 753 -3.61 45.29 -28.41
C LYS A 753 -2.86 44.15 -29.12
N GLN A 754 -1.53 44.15 -29.10
CA GLN A 754 -0.70 43.07 -29.67
C GLN A 754 -0.84 41.75 -28.89
N GLN A 755 -0.83 41.79 -27.54
CA GLN A 755 -0.97 40.59 -26.71
C GLN A 755 -2.34 39.91 -26.89
N LYS A 756 -3.43 40.68 -27.04
CA LYS A 756 -4.75 40.11 -27.33
C LYS A 756 -4.75 39.27 -28.62
N VAL A 757 -4.18 39.80 -29.71
CA VAL A 757 -4.09 39.12 -31.01
C VAL A 757 -3.17 37.90 -30.96
N ALA A 758 -2.09 37.93 -30.17
CA ALA A 758 -1.20 36.79 -29.97
C ALA A 758 -1.90 35.63 -29.25
N ASN A 759 -2.62 35.92 -28.16
CA ASN A 759 -3.37 34.92 -27.39
C ASN A 759 -4.55 34.33 -28.20
N GLU A 760 -5.22 35.15 -29.00
CA GLU A 760 -6.32 34.69 -29.87
C GLU A 760 -5.82 33.74 -30.98
N LYS A 761 -4.64 34.02 -31.58
CA LYS A 761 -3.97 33.08 -32.48
C LYS A 761 -3.57 31.78 -31.78
N LEU A 762 -3.09 31.84 -30.54
CA LEU A 762 -2.74 30.64 -29.77
C LEU A 762 -3.97 29.78 -29.47
N GLY A 763 -5.07 30.39 -29.01
CA GLY A 763 -6.33 29.70 -28.72
C GLY A 763 -6.96 29.04 -29.96
N ASN A 764 -6.87 29.68 -31.12
CA ASN A 764 -7.28 29.05 -32.40
C ASN A 764 -6.41 27.84 -32.75
N LYS A 765 -5.09 27.92 -32.55
CA LYS A 765 -4.16 26.80 -32.80
C LYS A 765 -4.43 25.61 -31.87
N LEU A 766 -4.75 25.88 -30.60
CA LEU A 766 -5.12 24.86 -29.61
C LEU A 766 -6.43 24.13 -29.99
N ARG A 767 -7.45 24.88 -30.46
CA ARG A 767 -8.73 24.30 -30.91
C ARG A 767 -8.56 23.33 -32.09
N GLU A 768 -7.76 23.68 -33.09
CA GLU A 768 -7.50 22.75 -34.20
C GLU A 768 -6.63 21.55 -33.78
N GLN A 769 -5.73 21.68 -32.80
CA GLN A 769 -5.02 20.52 -32.22
C GLN A 769 -5.97 19.54 -31.52
N VAL A 770 -6.89 20.04 -30.67
CA VAL A 770 -7.92 19.19 -30.01
C VAL A 770 -8.79 18.47 -31.04
N LYS A 771 -9.18 19.17 -32.10
CA LYS A 771 -9.97 18.63 -33.22
C LYS A 771 -9.21 17.57 -34.04
N TYR A 772 -7.89 17.70 -34.16
CA TYR A 772 -7.04 16.68 -34.79
C TYR A 772 -6.88 15.43 -33.90
N ILE A 773 -6.68 15.62 -32.59
CA ILE A 773 -6.63 14.52 -31.60
C ILE A 773 -7.95 13.74 -31.61
N ALA A 774 -9.10 14.41 -31.55
CA ALA A 774 -10.41 13.77 -31.62
C ALA A 774 -10.60 12.94 -32.89
N LYS A 775 -10.02 13.38 -34.02
CA LYS A 775 -10.07 12.65 -35.29
C LYS A 775 -9.22 11.39 -35.28
N LEU A 776 -8.04 11.43 -34.66
CA LEU A 776 -7.17 10.25 -34.45
C LEU A 776 -7.76 9.26 -33.43
N SER A 777 -8.46 9.74 -32.41
CA SER A 777 -9.13 8.87 -31.42
C SER A 777 -10.35 8.15 -32.01
N GLY A 778 -11.11 8.81 -32.90
CA GLY A 778 -12.32 8.23 -33.50
C GLY A 778 -12.08 7.16 -34.57
N GLU A 779 -10.84 6.96 -35.02
CA GLU A 779 -10.49 5.97 -36.05
C GLU A 779 -10.31 4.54 -35.48
N LYS A 780 -10.47 4.38 -34.15
CA LYS A 780 -10.27 3.12 -33.43
C LYS A 780 -11.50 2.18 -33.40
N ASP A 781 -12.70 2.73 -33.57
CA ASP A 781 -13.97 2.04 -33.25
C ASP A 781 -14.77 1.65 -34.51
N ARG A 782 -14.11 1.23 -35.60
CA ARG A 782 -14.76 0.73 -36.82
C ARG A 782 -14.04 -0.44 -37.51
N GLU A 783 -14.38 -1.66 -37.09
CA GLU A 783 -14.62 -2.76 -38.03
C GLU A 783 -15.96 -3.46 -37.71
N PRO A 784 -16.74 -3.88 -38.72
CA PRO A 784 -18.04 -4.53 -38.52
C PRO A 784 -17.95 -6.07 -38.51
N SER A 785 -18.65 -6.70 -37.57
CA SER A 785 -18.68 -8.16 -37.41
C SER A 785 -19.36 -8.91 -38.56
N ARG A 786 -18.78 -10.02 -39.02
CA ARG A 786 -19.53 -11.11 -39.67
C ARG A 786 -18.84 -12.47 -39.43
N ALA A 787 -19.62 -13.52 -39.19
CA ALA A 787 -19.13 -14.84 -38.78
C ALA A 787 -18.88 -15.78 -39.97
N THR A 788 -18.05 -16.82 -39.78
CA THR A 788 -18.44 -18.26 -39.71
C THR A 788 -17.20 -19.11 -39.33
N SER A 789 -17.41 -20.33 -38.82
CA SER A 789 -16.40 -21.27 -38.26
C SER A 789 -15.64 -22.10 -39.34
N PRO A 790 -14.82 -23.13 -39.00
CA PRO A 790 -13.48 -22.98 -38.42
C PRO A 790 -12.39 -23.86 -39.10
N ASN A 791 -11.11 -23.45 -39.10
CA ASN A 791 -9.96 -24.37 -38.93
C ASN A 791 -8.59 -23.68 -38.78
N THR A 792 -7.61 -24.48 -38.36
CA THR A 792 -6.18 -24.23 -38.07
C THR A 792 -5.39 -23.32 -39.03
N THR A 793 -4.79 -22.24 -38.51
CA THR A 793 -3.33 -21.98 -38.43
C THR A 793 -3.00 -20.64 -37.75
N HIS A 794 -1.75 -20.44 -37.30
CA HIS A 794 -1.28 -19.18 -36.69
C HIS A 794 -1.21 -18.01 -37.68
N PRO A 795 -1.48 -16.78 -37.20
CA PRO A 795 -0.59 -15.65 -37.51
C PRO A 795 -0.17 -14.83 -36.27
N SER A 796 0.84 -13.98 -36.44
CA SER A 796 1.48 -13.17 -35.40
C SER A 796 0.80 -11.81 -35.13
N SER A 797 0.90 -11.31 -33.89
CA SER A 797 0.27 -10.08 -33.40
C SER A 797 0.67 -8.80 -34.16
N PRO A 798 -0.28 -8.02 -34.73
CA PRO A 798 0.02 -6.77 -35.44
C PRO A 798 0.44 -5.58 -34.55
N SER A 799 0.16 -5.66 -33.24
CA SER A 799 0.21 -4.53 -32.30
C SER A 799 1.59 -3.84 -32.18
N HIS A 800 2.68 -4.59 -32.34
CA HIS A 800 4.03 -4.05 -32.18
C HIS A 800 4.46 -3.12 -33.33
N SER A 801 3.88 -3.27 -34.53
CA SER A 801 4.19 -2.42 -35.70
C SER A 801 3.60 -1.02 -35.55
N HIS A 802 2.32 -0.93 -35.17
CA HIS A 802 1.63 0.35 -35.02
C HIS A 802 2.23 1.20 -33.89
N LEU A 803 2.57 0.57 -32.75
CA LEU A 803 3.18 1.24 -31.60
C LEU A 803 4.59 1.79 -31.94
N HIS A 804 5.36 1.08 -32.77
CA HIS A 804 6.64 1.57 -33.28
C HIS A 804 6.46 2.81 -34.18
N ASN A 805 5.51 2.79 -35.12
CA ASN A 805 5.25 3.92 -36.01
C ASN A 805 4.78 5.18 -35.26
N VAL A 806 3.93 5.03 -34.24
CA VAL A 806 3.53 6.14 -33.34
C VAL A 806 4.75 6.71 -32.61
N MET A 807 5.64 5.86 -32.11
CA MET A 807 6.87 6.28 -31.41
C MET A 807 7.81 7.06 -32.35
N VAL A 808 7.98 6.61 -33.60
CA VAL A 808 8.79 7.29 -34.62
C VAL A 808 8.20 8.66 -34.99
N HIS A 809 6.88 8.77 -35.15
CA HIS A 809 6.21 10.06 -35.38
C HIS A 809 6.40 11.03 -34.21
N LEU A 810 6.21 10.57 -32.97
CA LEU A 810 6.44 11.40 -31.77
C LEU A 810 7.91 11.84 -31.64
N GLN A 811 8.88 11.01 -32.02
CA GLN A 811 10.29 11.42 -32.06
C GLN A 811 10.60 12.46 -33.15
N GLN A 812 9.96 12.35 -34.33
CA GLN A 812 10.07 13.38 -35.37
C GLN A 812 9.44 14.71 -34.95
N GLU A 813 8.25 14.68 -34.33
CA GLU A 813 7.59 15.90 -33.86
C GLU A 813 8.36 16.56 -32.70
N ASN A 814 8.90 15.79 -31.76
CA ASN A 814 9.78 16.33 -30.72
C ASN A 814 11.05 16.98 -31.31
N LYS A 815 11.67 16.41 -32.35
CA LYS A 815 12.78 17.07 -33.07
C LYS A 815 12.35 18.39 -33.73
N LYS A 816 11.15 18.44 -34.32
CA LYS A 816 10.57 19.63 -34.94
C LYS A 816 10.28 20.73 -33.90
N LEU A 817 9.66 20.39 -32.77
CA LEU A 817 9.38 21.30 -31.67
C LEU A 817 10.66 21.84 -31.02
N LYS A 818 11.67 20.98 -30.81
CA LYS A 818 12.97 21.41 -30.28
C LYS A 818 13.66 22.43 -31.20
N LYS A 819 13.54 22.27 -32.52
CA LYS A 819 14.00 23.28 -33.49
C LYS A 819 13.17 24.57 -33.42
N GLU A 820 11.83 24.47 -33.39
CA GLU A 820 10.96 25.66 -33.30
C GLU A 820 11.18 26.46 -31.99
N ILE A 821 11.65 25.82 -30.92
CA ILE A 821 12.06 26.47 -29.66
C ILE A 821 13.39 27.22 -29.82
N GLU A 822 14.41 26.62 -30.43
CA GLU A 822 15.70 27.30 -30.67
C GLU A 822 15.56 28.46 -31.68
N ASP A 823 14.73 28.28 -32.72
CA ASP A 823 14.34 29.33 -33.69
C ASP A 823 13.52 30.47 -33.04
N LYS A 824 12.90 30.25 -31.87
CA LYS A 824 12.24 31.30 -31.07
C LYS A 824 13.18 31.97 -30.07
N LYS A 825 14.07 31.20 -29.43
CA LYS A 825 15.09 31.69 -28.50
C LYS A 825 16.03 32.68 -29.21
N THR A 826 16.57 32.31 -30.36
CA THR A 826 17.41 33.17 -31.21
C THR A 826 16.68 34.44 -31.68
N LYS A 827 15.36 34.41 -31.89
CA LYS A 827 14.54 35.60 -32.20
C LYS A 827 14.30 36.49 -30.97
N ALA A 828 14.05 35.91 -29.80
CA ALA A 828 13.92 36.66 -28.55
C ALA A 828 15.23 37.39 -28.17
N GLU A 829 16.37 36.74 -28.41
CA GLU A 829 17.71 37.28 -28.15
C GLU A 829 18.03 38.48 -29.07
N ASN A 830 17.78 38.35 -30.39
CA ASN A 830 17.92 39.44 -31.35
C ASN A 830 16.95 40.62 -31.10
N THR A 831 15.81 40.39 -30.45
CA THR A 831 14.83 41.46 -30.15
C THR A 831 15.32 42.41 -29.03
N ARG A 832 16.35 42.05 -28.26
CA ARG A 832 16.91 42.90 -27.18
C ARG A 832 17.99 43.89 -27.61
N LEU A 833 18.41 43.91 -28.88
CA LEU A 833 19.58 44.68 -29.36
C LEU A 833 19.26 45.84 -30.33
N CYS A 834 18.01 46.33 -30.39
CA CYS A 834 17.61 47.37 -31.37
C CYS A 834 16.82 48.56 -30.78
N THR A 835 17.36 49.19 -29.73
CA THR A 835 17.04 50.61 -29.40
C THR A 835 18.19 51.29 -28.66
N LYS A 836 19.11 51.94 -29.40
CA LYS A 836 19.93 53.05 -28.86
C LYS A 836 20.65 53.87 -29.95
N ALA A 837 20.89 55.14 -29.60
CA ALA A 837 21.85 56.10 -30.16
C ALA A 837 21.63 56.71 -31.56
N LEU A 838 21.34 58.01 -31.55
CA LEU A 838 22.12 59.04 -32.25
C LEU A 838 22.64 60.01 -31.16
N GLY A 839 23.80 60.68 -31.24
CA GLY A 839 24.73 60.86 -32.36
C GLY A 839 26.23 60.71 -31.98
N PRO A 840 27.18 61.18 -32.83
CA PRO A 840 28.49 60.50 -32.98
C PRO A 840 29.74 61.43 -33.02
N SER A 841 30.85 60.89 -33.56
CA SER A 841 32.12 61.53 -34.00
C SER A 841 33.25 61.63 -32.93
N LYS A 842 34.55 61.53 -33.26
CA LYS A 842 35.24 61.27 -34.56
C LYS A 842 36.67 60.68 -34.38
N THR A 843 37.20 60.14 -35.48
CA THR A 843 38.63 59.93 -35.91
C THR A 843 39.74 60.67 -35.12
N GLU A 844 40.99 60.20 -34.99
CA GLU A 844 41.72 59.04 -35.55
C GLU A 844 43.06 58.83 -34.79
N SER A 845 43.72 57.67 -34.91
CA SER A 845 45.20 57.59 -34.95
C SER A 845 45.70 56.21 -35.42
N THR A 846 46.93 56.14 -35.93
CA THR A 846 47.55 54.94 -36.52
C THR A 846 48.89 54.62 -35.86
N GLN A 847 49.13 53.36 -35.46
CA GLN A 847 50.42 52.67 -35.70
C GLN A 847 50.40 51.16 -35.39
N ARG A 848 51.24 50.44 -36.17
CA ARG A 848 51.94 49.14 -35.92
C ARG A 848 51.25 48.05 -35.04
N GLY A 849 50.97 46.84 -35.56
CA GLY A 849 51.11 46.39 -36.94
C GLY A 849 51.04 44.87 -37.18
N LYS A 850 51.02 44.51 -38.47
CA LYS A 850 51.63 43.37 -39.20
C LYS A 850 51.95 42.03 -38.47
N VAL A 851 51.72 40.85 -39.08
CA VAL A 851 50.95 40.46 -40.29
C VAL A 851 50.81 38.93 -40.41
N CYS A 852 49.80 38.47 -41.16
CA CYS A 852 49.53 37.17 -41.83
C CYS A 852 50.27 35.85 -41.48
N GLY A 853 49.51 34.75 -41.53
CA GLY A 853 49.94 33.36 -41.81
C GLY A 853 48.79 32.39 -41.50
N ALA A 854 48.19 31.56 -42.36
CA ALA A 854 48.54 30.81 -43.59
C ALA A 854 48.67 29.29 -43.34
N LEU A 855 47.98 28.51 -44.18
CA LEU A 855 48.24 27.10 -44.58
C LEU A 855 49.02 26.15 -43.62
N GLY A 856 48.29 25.52 -42.69
CA GLY A 856 48.20 24.06 -42.59
C GLY A 856 49.30 23.17 -41.96
N TRP A 857 48.97 21.87 -41.93
CA TRP A 857 49.81 20.68 -41.67
C TRP A 857 50.30 20.33 -40.24
N LYS A 858 50.23 19.02 -39.99
CA LYS A 858 50.77 18.15 -38.92
C LYS A 858 51.73 18.71 -37.85
N GLY A 859 51.48 18.27 -36.61
CA GLY A 859 52.49 18.13 -35.54
C GLY A 859 52.06 17.12 -34.47
N LEU A 860 52.58 15.90 -34.54
CA LEU A 860 52.59 14.91 -33.43
C LEU A 860 54.04 14.82 -32.92
N PRO A 861 54.31 14.37 -31.68
CA PRO A 861 54.73 12.97 -31.54
C PRO A 861 54.38 12.25 -30.21
N GLN A 862 54.24 10.91 -30.32
CA GLN A 862 54.69 9.84 -29.40
C GLN A 862 54.18 9.77 -27.93
N ASP A 863 54.05 8.59 -27.30
CA ASP A 863 54.17 7.18 -27.76
C ASP A 863 53.29 6.27 -26.87
N GLY A 864 52.86 5.06 -27.26
CA GLY A 864 53.03 4.38 -28.56
C GLY A 864 52.46 2.94 -28.57
N GLY A 865 52.10 2.46 -29.78
CA GLY A 865 51.95 1.03 -30.13
C GLY A 865 50.70 0.25 -29.62
N GLN A 866 50.14 -0.73 -30.33
CA GLN A 866 50.34 -1.21 -31.72
C GLN A 866 49.01 -1.78 -32.30
N ARG A 867 48.98 -2.06 -33.62
CA ARG A 867 48.03 -2.99 -34.28
C ARG A 867 48.44 -4.46 -33.96
N MET A 868 47.77 -5.55 -34.36
CA MET A 868 46.86 -5.81 -35.49
C MET A 868 46.05 -7.13 -35.27
N ASP A 869 45.09 -7.43 -36.16
CA ASP A 869 44.40 -8.74 -36.22
C ASP A 869 45.35 -9.92 -36.52
N LEU A 870 45.03 -11.14 -36.03
CA LEU A 870 44.65 -12.31 -36.87
C LEU A 870 44.59 -13.68 -36.14
N THR A 871 43.56 -14.46 -36.48
CA THR A 871 43.48 -15.96 -36.50
C THR A 871 43.77 -16.85 -35.28
N LYS A 872 42.67 -17.53 -34.85
CA LYS A 872 42.47 -19.01 -34.79
C LYS A 872 43.18 -19.92 -33.75
N TYR A 873 42.31 -20.79 -33.19
CA TYR A 873 42.50 -22.24 -32.87
C TYR A 873 43.32 -22.67 -31.64
N ILE A 874 42.59 -23.13 -30.61
CA ILE A 874 42.59 -24.48 -29.97
C ILE A 874 42.13 -24.32 -28.50
N GLY A 875 41.19 -25.16 -28.02
CA GLY A 875 40.77 -25.08 -26.61
C GLY A 875 39.38 -25.61 -26.23
N MET A 876 38.81 -26.62 -26.90
CA MET A 876 37.80 -27.46 -26.21
C MET A 876 38.53 -28.35 -25.18
N PRO A 877 37.89 -28.62 -24.04
CA PRO A 877 37.32 -29.96 -23.87
C PRO A 877 35.89 -29.98 -23.29
N HIS A 878 35.11 -30.94 -23.80
CA HIS A 878 34.09 -31.75 -23.12
C HIS A 878 33.12 -31.13 -22.10
N CYS A 879 31.83 -31.14 -22.46
CA CYS A 879 30.79 -31.65 -21.56
C CYS A 879 31.05 -33.14 -21.27
N PRO A 880 30.76 -33.58 -20.05
CA PRO A 880 29.66 -34.54 -19.89
C PRO A 880 28.55 -33.97 -18.99
N GLY A 881 27.35 -34.55 -18.92
CA GLY A 881 26.90 -35.74 -19.64
C GLY A 881 26.43 -36.89 -18.73
N SER A 882 25.24 -36.72 -18.14
CA SER A 882 24.36 -37.78 -17.60
C SER A 882 24.64 -38.40 -16.22
N SER A 883 23.51 -38.78 -15.61
CA SER A 883 23.26 -39.96 -14.76
C SER A 883 23.28 -39.85 -13.22
N TYR A 884 22.13 -40.21 -12.65
CA TYR A 884 21.80 -40.72 -11.30
C TYR A 884 22.46 -40.11 -10.04
N CYS A 885 21.63 -39.47 -9.22
CA CYS A 885 20.83 -40.21 -8.23
C CYS A 885 19.35 -39.84 -8.38
#